data_AF-A0AAV6B4G9-F1
#
_entry.id   AF-A0AAV6B4G9-F1
#
_cell.length_a   1.000
_cell.length_b   1.000
_cell.length_c   1.000
_cell.angle_alpha   90.00
_cell.angle_beta   90.00
_cell.angle_gamma   90.00
#
_symmetry.space_group_name_H-M   'P 1'
#
loop_
_entity.id
_entity.type
_entity.pdbx_description
1 polymer ?
#
loop_
_entity_poly.entity_id
_entity_poly.type
_entity_poly.pdbx_seq_one_letter_code
_entity_poly.pdbx_strand_id
1 'polypeptide(L)'
;MRIEAVLCITFVAAATITAADAPGSAAPKQNANASGANAAPKPPHSNGPAAAKAETARMTPASGLKAQLFASEPMFVNPCDMDIDARGRVWVTEGANYRSSFQKWGLLRPAGDRIVIMEDTNGDGAADKAKTFYQDPSINSALGICVLGNKVIVSSSPNVFVLTDTDGDDVADKREVLFTGIKGFDHDHAVHAFVFGPDGKLYFNFGNAGGQLCYPTDEMKKNTPLHGVFSKEEIAKARPLTDVDGNLVTDKGKPYRQGMVFRCDLDGSNVEVLGHNFRNNYEVAVDSFGTLWQSDNDDDGNRGVRINYVMEKGNFGFVDELKGESWGAGWKRAQAKGVSESEKISYQWHLHDPGVVPNLLNTGQGSPTGITVYEGSLLPEPFRNQMIHCDAGPRVVRAYPVKPDGAGYSATMADVLTSPDAWYRPSDVCVAPDGSLFIADWHDAGVGGHNMADRILEFMTGRIYRVAPENKPKYRTAKLNLKSASGCVTALQSPNHETRYLAWTELNKMQSKAQKELEKVWTKNSDPRMRARALQLLARIKGNEAKYVEAALKEQNSDLRITGLRTARLLKLDVIPYVKQLVNDPSAQVRRECAIALRHSASSEAPRLWAQLAGQFDGKDRWYLEALGIGADKQEEKFFAAWLDSVSGNWNTSAGREIVWRSRSTKSVPMLVKLITAKEAAPADKDRYMRALDFINGPEKEQALVDIATGGL
;
A
#
# COMPACT_ATOMS: atom_id res chain seq x y z
N MET A 1 5.09 18.19 35.63
CA MET A 1 6.32 18.96 35.91
C MET A 1 6.58 19.83 34.69
N ARG A 2 6.58 21.14 34.94
CA ARG A 2 6.60 22.37 34.10
C ARG A 2 6.71 22.29 32.56
N ILE A 3 5.73 22.96 31.95
CA ILE A 3 5.67 23.58 30.62
C ILE A 3 6.47 24.88 30.64
N GLU A 4 7.32 25.14 29.64
CA GLU A 4 7.71 26.51 29.26
C GLU A 4 7.77 26.62 27.73
N ALA A 5 6.95 27.52 27.20
CA ALA A 5 6.93 27.97 25.81
C ALA A 5 7.76 29.25 25.72
N VAL A 6 8.65 29.34 24.73
CA VAL A 6 9.41 30.57 24.43
C VAL A 6 8.91 31.12 23.09
N LEU A 7 8.36 32.34 23.18
CA LEU A 7 7.87 33.18 22.10
C LEU A 7 9.04 34.06 21.62
N CYS A 8 9.41 33.99 20.34
CA CYS A 8 10.32 34.97 19.73
C CYS A 8 9.64 35.62 18.52
N ILE A 9 9.39 36.92 18.65
CA ILE A 9 8.92 37.84 17.61
C ILE A 9 10.15 38.50 16.98
N THR A 10 10.21 38.59 15.65
CA THR A 10 11.04 39.59 14.98
C THR A 10 10.46 39.96 13.61
N PHE A 11 10.20 41.25 13.42
CA PHE A 11 9.93 41.92 12.14
C PHE A 11 11.24 42.10 11.36
N VAL A 12 11.23 42.01 10.02
CA VAL A 12 11.91 42.94 9.08
C VAL A 12 11.27 42.83 7.68
N ALA A 13 11.31 43.98 7.00
CA ALA A 13 10.62 44.43 5.80
C ALA A 13 10.98 43.75 4.46
N ALA A 14 10.10 44.01 3.50
CA ALA A 14 10.11 43.57 2.11
C ALA A 14 11.25 44.15 1.25
N ALA A 15 11.71 43.36 0.28
CA ALA A 15 12.32 43.83 -0.95
C ALA A 15 11.89 42.91 -2.11
N THR A 16 11.35 43.52 -3.16
CA THR A 16 10.84 42.93 -4.40
C THR A 16 11.97 42.59 -5.38
N ILE A 17 11.98 41.37 -5.94
CA ILE A 17 12.58 41.05 -7.25
C ILE A 17 11.65 40.08 -7.99
N THR A 18 11.35 40.41 -9.24
CA THR A 18 10.40 39.76 -10.15
C THR A 18 11.03 38.63 -10.96
N ALA A 19 10.35 37.47 -11.06
CA ALA A 19 10.53 36.48 -12.12
C ALA A 19 9.21 35.73 -12.37
N ALA A 20 8.91 35.47 -13.64
CA ALA A 20 7.58 35.30 -14.20
C ALA A 20 7.05 33.85 -14.27
N ASP A 21 5.76 33.71 -13.96
CA ASP A 21 4.68 32.87 -14.47
C ASP A 21 4.93 31.41 -14.94
N ALA A 22 4.44 30.47 -14.10
CA ALA A 22 3.77 29.24 -14.51
C ALA A 22 2.41 29.16 -13.74
N PRO A 23 1.32 28.65 -14.34
CA PRO A 23 -0.03 28.82 -13.78
C PRO A 23 -0.22 27.96 -12.52
N GLY A 24 -0.23 28.62 -11.37
CA GLY A 24 -0.50 28.01 -10.07
C GLY A 24 -1.99 27.76 -9.84
N SER A 25 -2.38 26.51 -9.60
CA SER A 25 -3.58 26.22 -8.84
C SER A 25 -3.32 26.61 -7.38
N ALA A 26 -3.90 27.71 -6.93
CA ALA A 26 -3.76 28.17 -5.56
C ALA A 26 -4.37 27.14 -4.59
N ALA A 27 -3.51 26.47 -3.82
CA ALA A 27 -3.94 25.72 -2.65
C ALA A 27 -4.58 26.70 -1.64
N PRO A 28 -5.77 26.41 -1.09
CA PRO A 28 -6.35 27.26 -0.07
C PRO A 28 -5.48 27.20 1.18
N LYS A 29 -4.89 28.35 1.55
CA LYS A 29 -4.19 28.52 2.83
C LYS A 29 -5.21 28.39 3.96
N GLN A 30 -5.20 27.27 4.69
CA GLN A 30 -5.84 27.21 6.01
C GLN A 30 -4.83 27.62 7.08
N ASN A 31 -5.24 28.59 7.89
CA ASN A 31 -4.47 29.13 9.01
C ASN A 31 -4.17 28.03 10.04
N ALA A 32 -2.89 27.67 10.15
CA ALA A 32 -2.33 27.00 11.32
C ALA A 32 -2.24 28.03 12.47
N ASN A 33 -3.35 28.21 13.20
CA ASN A 33 -3.38 28.64 14.60
C ASN A 33 -4.84 28.83 15.04
N ALA A 34 -5.40 27.79 15.65
CA ALA A 34 -6.59 27.90 16.50
C ALA A 34 -6.45 26.92 17.68
N SER A 35 -5.52 27.21 18.59
CA SER A 35 -5.59 26.70 19.96
C SER A 35 -6.65 27.52 20.72
N GLY A 36 -7.92 27.15 20.51
CA GLY A 36 -9.07 27.68 21.25
C GLY A 36 -9.64 26.61 22.17
N ALA A 37 -9.73 26.93 23.45
CA ALA A 37 -10.20 26.06 24.53
C ALA A 37 -11.63 25.50 24.31
N ASN A 38 -11.83 24.23 24.71
CA ASN A 38 -13.07 23.63 25.24
C ASN A 38 -14.43 24.25 24.80
N ALA A 39 -14.76 24.16 23.51
CA ALA A 39 -16.16 24.11 23.08
C ALA A 39 -16.49 22.66 22.74
N ALA A 40 -17.63 22.14 23.24
CA ALA A 40 -18.15 20.86 22.78
C ALA A 40 -18.33 20.90 21.25
N PRO A 41 -17.96 19.84 20.51
CA PRO A 41 -18.21 19.79 19.08
C PRO A 41 -19.69 20.00 18.81
N LYS A 42 -20.02 20.85 17.83
CA LYS A 42 -21.39 21.02 17.38
C LYS A 42 -21.79 19.77 16.60
N PRO A 43 -23.00 19.21 16.82
CA PRO A 43 -23.53 18.13 15.97
C PRO A 43 -23.49 18.56 14.50
N PRO A 44 -23.55 17.61 13.54
CA PRO A 44 -23.60 17.95 12.12
C PRO A 44 -24.68 19.01 11.88
N HIS A 45 -24.37 19.98 11.03
CA HIS A 45 -25.27 21.10 10.75
C HIS A 45 -26.66 20.63 10.27
N SER A 46 -26.70 19.44 9.65
CA SER A 46 -27.90 18.72 9.22
C SER A 46 -27.58 17.24 9.05
N ASN A 47 -28.54 16.36 9.35
CA ASN A 47 -28.42 14.91 9.21
C ASN A 47 -29.56 14.29 8.38
N GLY A 48 -29.38 13.05 7.96
CA GLY A 48 -30.35 12.24 7.25
C GLY A 48 -30.30 12.38 5.71
N PRO A 49 -31.10 11.59 4.99
CA PRO A 49 -31.00 11.47 3.53
C PRO A 49 -31.19 12.79 2.76
N ALA A 50 -32.06 13.68 3.25
CA ALA A 50 -32.28 14.99 2.63
C ALA A 50 -31.03 15.88 2.72
N ALA A 51 -30.37 15.88 3.88
CA ALA A 51 -29.13 16.61 4.09
C ALA A 51 -27.99 16.04 3.22
N ALA A 52 -27.82 14.72 3.25
CA ALA A 52 -26.82 14.04 2.42
C ALA A 52 -27.01 14.33 0.91
N LYS A 53 -28.27 14.39 0.44
CA LYS A 53 -28.58 14.75 -0.96
C LYS A 53 -28.24 16.21 -1.28
N ALA A 54 -28.53 17.13 -0.35
CA ALA A 54 -28.17 18.54 -0.51
C ALA A 54 -26.65 18.72 -0.56
N GLU A 55 -25.90 17.99 0.26
CA GLU A 55 -24.44 18.02 0.27
C GLU A 55 -23.83 17.43 -1.00
N THR A 56 -24.36 16.30 -1.47
CA THR A 56 -23.93 15.68 -2.74
C THR A 56 -24.04 16.67 -3.91
N ALA A 57 -25.09 17.49 -3.94
CA ALA A 57 -25.30 18.48 -5.01
C ALA A 57 -24.26 19.61 -5.02
N ARG A 58 -23.49 19.79 -3.93
CA ARG A 58 -22.43 20.81 -3.82
C ARG A 58 -21.03 20.25 -4.12
N MET A 59 -20.91 18.94 -4.33
CA MET A 59 -19.63 18.31 -4.66
C MET A 59 -19.19 18.66 -6.08
N THR A 60 -17.87 18.69 -6.29
CA THR A 60 -17.26 18.92 -7.60
C THR A 60 -16.58 17.63 -8.08
N PRO A 61 -17.28 16.80 -8.87
CA PRO A 61 -16.65 15.67 -9.56
C PRO A 61 -15.77 16.16 -10.72
N ALA A 62 -14.85 15.32 -11.16
CA ALA A 62 -14.05 15.59 -12.35
C ALA A 62 -14.92 15.71 -13.61
N SER A 63 -14.38 16.37 -14.65
CA SER A 63 -15.08 16.59 -15.92
C SER A 63 -15.64 15.30 -16.52
N GLY A 64 -16.94 15.33 -16.87
CA GLY A 64 -17.66 14.20 -17.45
C GLY A 64 -18.19 13.17 -16.43
N LEU A 65 -17.95 13.38 -15.14
CA LEU A 65 -18.45 12.54 -14.05
C LEU A 65 -19.54 13.25 -13.25
N LYS A 66 -20.37 12.44 -12.59
CA LYS A 66 -21.41 12.86 -11.65
C LYS A 66 -21.31 12.06 -10.37
N ALA A 67 -21.37 12.75 -9.23
CA ALA A 67 -21.61 12.13 -7.94
C ALA A 67 -23.12 12.00 -7.69
N GLN A 68 -23.56 10.84 -7.22
CA GLN A 68 -24.92 10.54 -6.81
C GLN A 68 -24.87 9.97 -5.39
N LEU A 69 -25.78 10.38 -4.52
CA LEU A 69 -25.91 9.77 -3.19
C LEU A 69 -26.41 8.34 -3.38
N PHE A 70 -25.61 7.36 -2.95
CA PHE A 70 -26.02 5.97 -2.94
C PHE A 70 -26.72 5.62 -1.63
N ALA A 71 -26.11 5.92 -0.49
CA ALA A 71 -26.66 5.61 0.83
C ALA A 71 -26.19 6.64 1.87
N SER A 72 -26.95 6.78 2.96
CA SER A 72 -26.60 7.62 4.11
C SER A 72 -27.17 7.07 5.41
N GLU A 73 -26.88 7.73 6.52
CA GLU A 73 -27.64 7.55 7.76
C GLU A 73 -29.17 7.67 7.51
N PRO A 74 -30.02 6.88 8.19
CA PRO A 74 -29.71 5.95 9.30
C PRO A 74 -29.36 4.52 8.86
N MET A 75 -29.15 4.23 7.57
CA MET A 75 -28.83 2.87 7.12
C MET A 75 -27.56 2.33 7.77
N PHE A 76 -26.55 3.19 7.87
CA PHE A 76 -25.27 2.98 8.54
C PHE A 76 -24.73 4.32 9.07
N VAL A 77 -23.65 4.30 9.84
CA VAL A 77 -22.91 5.47 10.32
C VAL A 77 -21.40 5.22 10.29
N ASN A 78 -20.60 6.28 10.14
CA ASN A 78 -19.14 6.27 10.23
C ASN A 78 -18.50 5.10 9.45
N PRO A 79 -18.64 5.03 8.11
CA PRO A 79 -18.06 3.95 7.32
C PRO A 79 -16.53 3.95 7.43
N CYS A 80 -15.96 2.97 8.12
CA CYS A 80 -14.51 2.80 8.26
C CYS A 80 -13.89 2.37 6.94
N ASP A 81 -14.45 1.31 6.35
CA ASP A 81 -13.93 0.60 5.18
C ASP A 81 -15.11 0.01 4.40
N MET A 82 -14.97 -0.21 3.09
CA MET A 82 -16.02 -0.81 2.26
C MET A 82 -15.50 -1.88 1.31
N ASP A 83 -16.41 -2.75 0.86
CA ASP A 83 -16.19 -3.56 -0.33
C ASP A 83 -17.51 -3.70 -1.12
N ILE A 84 -17.42 -4.10 -2.38
CA ILE A 84 -18.57 -4.26 -3.27
C ILE A 84 -18.58 -5.69 -3.80
N ASP A 85 -19.68 -6.39 -3.54
CA ASP A 85 -19.83 -7.75 -4.05
C ASP A 85 -20.19 -7.77 -5.55
N ALA A 86 -20.16 -8.95 -6.14
CA ALA A 86 -20.41 -9.26 -7.53
C ALA A 86 -21.88 -9.05 -7.93
N ARG A 87 -22.78 -8.95 -6.94
CA ARG A 87 -24.17 -8.51 -7.16
C ARG A 87 -24.27 -7.00 -7.18
N GLY A 88 -23.24 -6.29 -6.74
CA GLY A 88 -23.18 -4.85 -6.67
C GLY A 88 -23.67 -4.26 -5.36
N ARG A 89 -23.84 -5.08 -4.31
CA ARG A 89 -24.21 -4.59 -2.99
C ARG A 89 -22.97 -4.03 -2.30
N VAL A 90 -23.15 -2.95 -1.54
CA VAL A 90 -22.06 -2.29 -0.83
C VAL A 90 -22.04 -2.78 0.61
N TRP A 91 -20.89 -3.28 1.05
CA TRP A 91 -20.63 -3.77 2.38
C TRP A 91 -19.77 -2.75 3.12
N VAL A 92 -20.11 -2.43 4.38
CA VAL A 92 -19.32 -1.48 5.19
C VAL A 92 -19.07 -2.02 6.59
N THR A 93 -17.90 -1.69 7.12
CA THR A 93 -17.65 -1.73 8.58
C THR A 93 -17.97 -0.36 9.17
N GLU A 94 -18.75 -0.34 10.26
CA GLU A 94 -19.01 0.91 10.99
C GLU A 94 -17.89 1.22 12.00
N GLY A 95 -17.69 2.51 12.27
CA GLY A 95 -16.71 3.06 13.20
C GLY A 95 -17.33 3.79 14.39
N ALA A 96 -18.49 3.36 14.89
CA ALA A 96 -19.16 4.03 15.99
C ALA A 96 -18.38 3.95 17.31
N ASN A 97 -17.59 2.89 17.53
CA ASN A 97 -16.72 2.74 18.71
C ASN A 97 -15.28 3.22 18.48
N TYR A 98 -15.04 4.04 17.46
CA TYR A 98 -13.67 4.44 17.10
C TYR A 98 -12.97 5.17 18.23
N ARG A 99 -11.75 4.69 18.54
CA ARG A 99 -10.89 5.19 19.61
C ARG A 99 -11.50 5.12 21.01
N SER A 100 -12.51 4.27 21.22
CA SER A 100 -13.17 4.09 22.53
C SER A 100 -12.19 3.83 23.69
N SER A 101 -11.04 3.19 23.43
CA SER A 101 -10.02 2.89 24.45
C SER A 101 -9.22 4.12 24.89
N PHE A 102 -9.12 5.15 24.05
CA PHE A 102 -8.39 6.40 24.31
C PHE A 102 -9.31 7.54 24.74
N GLN A 103 -10.59 7.45 24.41
CA GLN A 103 -11.55 8.52 24.61
C GLN A 103 -12.26 8.42 25.96
N LYS A 104 -12.58 9.58 26.55
CA LYS A 104 -13.20 9.65 27.88
C LYS A 104 -14.60 9.05 27.95
N TRP A 105 -15.30 8.97 26.82
CA TRP A 105 -16.66 8.44 26.74
C TRP A 105 -16.71 6.92 26.57
N GLY A 106 -15.58 6.25 26.32
CA GLY A 106 -15.55 4.80 26.18
C GLY A 106 -16.31 4.28 24.96
N LEU A 107 -16.88 3.09 25.08
CA LEU A 107 -17.70 2.46 24.03
C LEU A 107 -19.05 3.18 23.92
N LEU A 108 -19.37 3.69 22.73
CA LEU A 108 -20.66 4.31 22.43
C LEU A 108 -21.73 3.28 22.10
N ARG A 109 -21.33 2.10 21.64
CA ARG A 109 -22.20 0.98 21.29
C ARG A 109 -21.69 -0.33 21.92
N PRO A 110 -22.16 -0.70 23.12
CA PRO A 110 -21.67 -1.88 23.83
C PRO A 110 -21.82 -3.22 23.09
N ALA A 111 -22.78 -3.33 22.17
CA ALA A 111 -22.96 -4.51 21.33
C ALA A 111 -21.87 -4.68 20.24
N GLY A 112 -20.97 -3.70 20.09
CA GLY A 112 -20.00 -3.62 19.02
C GLY A 112 -20.54 -2.97 17.75
N ASP A 113 -19.61 -2.60 16.87
CA ASP A 113 -19.90 -2.02 15.56
C ASP A 113 -20.50 -3.08 14.62
N ARG A 114 -21.22 -2.61 13.59
CA ARG A 114 -21.90 -3.48 12.63
C ARG A 114 -21.10 -3.62 11.34
N ILE A 115 -21.31 -4.75 10.68
CA ILE A 115 -21.06 -4.92 9.26
C ILE A 115 -22.41 -4.85 8.55
N VAL A 116 -22.58 -3.90 7.63
CA VAL A 116 -23.87 -3.60 6.99
C VAL A 116 -23.78 -3.81 5.49
N ILE A 117 -24.81 -4.43 4.90
CA ILE A 117 -24.98 -4.64 3.46
C ILE A 117 -26.06 -3.70 2.97
N MET A 118 -25.78 -2.96 1.90
CA MET A 118 -26.72 -2.04 1.24
C MET A 118 -26.95 -2.45 -0.22
N GLU A 119 -28.21 -2.43 -0.65
CA GLU A 119 -28.63 -2.89 -1.97
C GLU A 119 -29.56 -1.88 -2.63
N ASP A 120 -29.29 -1.60 -3.91
CA ASP A 120 -30.21 -0.93 -4.84
C ASP A 120 -31.00 -2.02 -5.57
N THR A 121 -32.25 -2.23 -5.19
CA THR A 121 -33.10 -3.29 -5.75
C THR A 121 -33.86 -2.84 -6.99
N ASN A 122 -33.89 -1.55 -7.29
CA ASN A 122 -34.66 -0.98 -8.39
C ASN A 122 -33.77 -0.47 -9.57
N GLY A 123 -32.47 -0.33 -9.33
CA GLY A 123 -31.43 0.08 -10.28
C GLY A 123 -31.39 1.58 -10.57
N ASP A 124 -31.88 2.43 -9.67
CA ASP A 124 -31.89 3.89 -9.80
C ASP A 124 -30.59 4.56 -9.35
N GLY A 125 -29.65 3.79 -8.79
CA GLY A 125 -28.37 4.27 -8.29
C GLY A 125 -28.36 4.67 -6.83
N ALA A 126 -29.42 4.38 -6.07
CA ALA A 126 -29.49 4.57 -4.62
C ALA A 126 -29.90 3.26 -3.91
N ALA A 127 -29.33 3.02 -2.73
CA ALA A 127 -29.75 1.90 -1.90
C ALA A 127 -31.17 2.13 -1.37
N ASP A 128 -31.99 1.09 -1.43
CA ASP A 128 -33.33 1.06 -0.84
C ASP A 128 -33.48 -0.01 0.26
N LYS A 129 -32.46 -0.86 0.43
CA LYS A 129 -32.37 -1.83 1.51
C LYS A 129 -31.03 -1.75 2.22
N ALA A 130 -31.07 -1.97 3.53
CA ALA A 130 -29.90 -2.19 4.37
C ALA A 130 -30.16 -3.34 5.35
N LYS A 131 -29.15 -4.16 5.61
CA LYS A 131 -29.20 -5.19 6.65
C LYS A 131 -27.86 -5.38 7.35
N THR A 132 -27.91 -5.73 8.63
CA THR A 132 -26.72 -6.10 9.40
C THR A 132 -26.33 -7.54 9.05
N PHE A 133 -25.15 -7.72 8.47
CA PHE A 133 -24.56 -9.05 8.25
C PHE A 133 -24.06 -9.66 9.56
N TYR A 134 -23.40 -8.83 10.38
CA TYR A 134 -22.80 -9.24 11.64
C TYR A 134 -22.64 -8.05 12.59
N GLN A 135 -22.80 -8.30 13.88
CA GLN A 135 -22.56 -7.33 14.94
C GLN A 135 -22.07 -8.08 16.18
N ASP A 136 -20.96 -7.64 16.77
CA ASP A 136 -20.38 -8.30 17.93
C ASP A 136 -19.41 -7.38 18.68
N PRO A 137 -19.28 -7.49 20.02
CA PRO A 137 -18.35 -6.68 20.81
C PRO A 137 -16.86 -6.85 20.43
N SER A 138 -16.50 -7.89 19.67
CA SER A 138 -15.15 -8.06 19.10
C SER A 138 -14.88 -7.22 17.86
N ILE A 139 -15.90 -6.58 17.28
CA ILE A 139 -15.81 -5.70 16.13
C ILE A 139 -15.98 -4.26 16.62
N ASN A 140 -14.88 -3.54 16.73
CA ASN A 140 -14.90 -2.10 17.02
C ASN A 140 -13.97 -1.42 16.03
N SER A 141 -14.55 -0.59 15.16
CA SER A 141 -13.84 0.17 14.12
C SER A 141 -12.91 -0.71 13.30
N ALA A 142 -13.49 -1.76 12.73
CA ALA A 142 -12.76 -2.63 11.83
C ALA A 142 -12.31 -1.82 10.61
N LEU A 143 -11.00 -1.75 10.40
CA LEU A 143 -10.35 -0.94 9.36
C LEU A 143 -10.13 -1.73 8.07
N GLY A 144 -10.92 -2.77 7.84
CA GLY A 144 -10.76 -3.61 6.67
C GLY A 144 -11.87 -4.62 6.52
N ILE A 145 -12.44 -4.68 5.32
CA ILE A 145 -13.39 -5.69 4.87
C ILE A 145 -12.98 -6.22 3.49
N CYS A 146 -13.05 -7.53 3.30
CA CYS A 146 -12.82 -8.17 2.00
C CYS A 146 -13.84 -9.27 1.78
N VAL A 147 -14.70 -9.08 0.78
CA VAL A 147 -15.81 -9.99 0.46
C VAL A 147 -15.34 -10.96 -0.63
N LEU A 148 -15.44 -12.25 -0.33
CA LEU A 148 -14.94 -13.37 -1.14
C LEU A 148 -16.05 -14.44 -1.28
N GLY A 149 -17.11 -14.10 -1.98
CA GLY A 149 -18.29 -14.94 -2.12
C GLY A 149 -19.07 -14.99 -0.81
N ASN A 150 -19.10 -16.16 -0.19
CA ASN A 150 -19.79 -16.37 1.08
C ASN A 150 -18.87 -16.18 2.31
N LYS A 151 -17.62 -15.75 2.08
CA LYS A 151 -16.63 -15.48 3.13
C LYS A 151 -16.30 -13.99 3.16
N VAL A 152 -16.22 -13.42 4.35
CA VAL A 152 -15.85 -12.02 4.57
C VAL A 152 -14.68 -11.97 5.54
N ILE A 153 -13.53 -11.45 5.10
CA ILE A 153 -12.38 -11.19 5.96
C ILE A 153 -12.59 -9.82 6.61
N VAL A 154 -12.43 -9.74 7.93
CA VAL A 154 -12.64 -8.51 8.71
C VAL A 154 -11.41 -8.23 9.57
N SER A 155 -10.79 -7.07 9.37
CA SER A 155 -9.60 -6.62 10.08
C SER A 155 -9.99 -5.77 11.30
N SER A 156 -9.91 -6.34 12.51
CA SER A 156 -10.23 -5.64 13.76
C SER A 156 -9.24 -6.02 14.85
N SER A 157 -8.16 -5.24 14.98
CA SER A 157 -7.08 -5.50 15.94
C SER A 157 -7.63 -5.82 17.35
N PRO A 158 -7.21 -6.94 17.95
CA PRO A 158 -5.99 -7.68 17.64
C PRO A 158 -6.18 -8.81 16.63
N ASN A 159 -7.38 -9.01 16.12
CA ASN A 159 -7.77 -10.18 15.35
C ASN A 159 -8.09 -9.84 13.89
N VAL A 160 -7.83 -10.78 13.02
CA VAL A 160 -8.40 -10.82 11.67
C VAL A 160 -9.36 -11.99 11.64
N PHE A 161 -10.64 -11.72 11.41
CA PHE A 161 -11.68 -12.75 11.37
C PHE A 161 -12.00 -13.14 9.94
N VAL A 162 -12.42 -14.39 9.75
CA VAL A 162 -13.16 -14.82 8.55
C VAL A 162 -14.56 -15.19 9.00
N LEU A 163 -15.54 -14.40 8.57
CA LEU A 163 -16.97 -14.66 8.76
C LEU A 163 -17.48 -15.41 7.54
N THR A 164 -18.28 -16.46 7.73
CA THR A 164 -18.85 -17.24 6.63
C THR A 164 -20.36 -17.30 6.77
N ASP A 165 -21.07 -16.92 5.71
CA ASP A 165 -22.48 -17.21 5.47
C ASP A 165 -22.57 -18.59 4.81
N THR A 166 -23.21 -19.55 5.47
CA THR A 166 -23.25 -20.95 5.03
C THR A 166 -24.56 -21.32 4.35
N ASP A 167 -25.61 -20.53 4.51
CA ASP A 167 -26.94 -20.83 3.96
C ASP A 167 -27.46 -19.79 2.96
N GLY A 168 -26.77 -18.65 2.82
CA GLY A 168 -27.03 -17.60 1.84
C GLY A 168 -28.09 -16.59 2.26
N ASP A 169 -28.40 -16.46 3.55
CA ASP A 169 -29.34 -15.46 4.07
C ASP A 169 -28.71 -14.06 4.28
N ASP A 170 -27.39 -13.97 4.04
CA ASP A 170 -26.52 -12.84 4.34
C ASP A 170 -26.43 -12.50 5.84
N VAL A 171 -26.31 -13.52 6.68
CA VAL A 171 -25.90 -13.47 8.09
C VAL A 171 -24.69 -14.38 8.28
N ALA A 172 -23.76 -14.00 9.15
CA ALA A 172 -22.62 -14.87 9.45
C ALA A 172 -23.02 -16.05 10.35
N ASP A 173 -22.79 -17.27 9.89
CA ASP A 173 -23.04 -18.51 10.65
C ASP A 173 -21.79 -19.04 11.35
N LYS A 174 -20.62 -18.74 10.78
CA LYS A 174 -19.32 -19.24 11.25
C LYS A 174 -18.31 -18.12 11.33
N ARG A 175 -17.51 -18.13 12.40
CA ARG A 175 -16.35 -17.25 12.60
C ARG A 175 -15.08 -18.09 12.73
N GLU A 176 -14.02 -17.66 12.05
CA GLU A 176 -12.67 -18.21 12.17
C GLU A 176 -11.70 -17.07 12.46
N VAL A 177 -10.57 -17.36 13.12
CA VAL A 177 -9.47 -16.39 13.31
C VAL A 177 -8.37 -16.71 12.31
N LEU A 178 -8.05 -15.76 11.45
CA LEU A 178 -6.97 -15.87 10.47
C LEU A 178 -5.62 -15.50 11.11
N PHE A 179 -5.57 -14.33 11.74
CA PHE A 179 -4.43 -13.80 12.47
C PHE A 179 -4.88 -13.20 13.80
N THR A 180 -3.97 -13.13 14.76
CA THR A 180 -4.21 -12.51 16.07
C THR A 180 -2.95 -11.86 16.62
N GLY A 181 -3.00 -11.31 17.84
CA GLY A 181 -1.85 -10.73 18.54
C GLY A 181 -1.36 -9.39 17.96
N ILE A 182 -2.10 -8.84 17.00
CA ILE A 182 -1.79 -7.55 16.38
C ILE A 182 -2.09 -6.45 17.38
N LYS A 183 -1.17 -5.48 17.52
CA LYS A 183 -1.37 -4.31 18.39
C LYS A 183 -2.22 -3.25 17.67
N GLY A 184 -2.25 -2.03 18.21
CA GLY A 184 -3.04 -0.94 17.64
C GLY A 184 -4.55 -1.16 17.77
N PHE A 185 -5.01 -1.74 18.88
CA PHE A 185 -6.44 -1.80 19.22
C PHE A 185 -7.07 -0.42 18.97
N ASP A 186 -8.18 -0.39 18.23
CA ASP A 186 -8.92 0.81 17.79
C ASP A 186 -8.07 2.02 17.32
N HIS A 187 -6.90 1.76 16.75
CA HIS A 187 -5.96 2.76 16.23
C HIS A 187 -5.92 2.75 14.70
N ASP A 188 -5.91 3.90 14.04
CA ASP A 188 -5.76 4.06 12.58
C ASP A 188 -4.47 3.49 11.96
N HIS A 189 -3.52 3.00 12.76
CA HIS A 189 -2.25 2.41 12.31
C HIS A 189 -2.23 0.89 12.58
N ALA A 190 -3.41 0.29 12.75
CA ALA A 190 -3.60 -1.12 13.00
C ALA A 190 -3.51 -1.95 11.70
N VAL A 191 -4.07 -3.16 11.73
CA VAL A 191 -4.29 -3.98 10.53
C VAL A 191 -5.45 -3.44 9.72
N HIS A 192 -5.29 -3.42 8.40
CA HIS A 192 -6.23 -2.83 7.44
C HIS A 192 -6.78 -3.87 6.45
N ALA A 193 -7.48 -3.42 5.41
CA ALA A 193 -8.17 -4.26 4.43
C ALA A 193 -7.27 -5.32 3.77
N PHE A 194 -7.91 -6.45 3.45
CA PHE A 194 -7.34 -7.50 2.63
C PHE A 194 -7.78 -7.31 1.18
N VAL A 195 -6.92 -7.63 0.23
CA VAL A 195 -7.22 -7.58 -1.21
C VAL A 195 -6.84 -8.89 -1.86
N PHE A 196 -7.75 -9.46 -2.67
CA PHE A 196 -7.46 -10.63 -3.49
C PHE A 196 -6.70 -10.22 -4.77
N GLY A 197 -5.47 -10.73 -4.91
CA GLY A 197 -4.60 -10.43 -6.04
C GLY A 197 -4.83 -11.34 -7.27
N PRO A 198 -4.31 -10.94 -8.44
CA PRO A 198 -4.46 -11.71 -9.69
C PRO A 198 -3.76 -13.08 -9.66
N ASP A 199 -2.83 -13.27 -8.73
CA ASP A 199 -2.02 -14.47 -8.54
C ASP A 199 -2.69 -15.52 -7.61
N GLY A 200 -3.89 -15.23 -7.11
CA GLY A 200 -4.64 -16.11 -6.21
C GLY A 200 -4.27 -15.96 -4.73
N LYS A 201 -3.50 -14.94 -4.36
CA LYS A 201 -3.07 -14.66 -2.99
C LYS A 201 -3.87 -13.51 -2.36
N LEU A 202 -3.80 -13.40 -1.04
CA LEU A 202 -4.26 -12.25 -0.28
C LEU A 202 -3.11 -11.28 -0.03
N TYR A 203 -3.41 -10.00 -0.11
CA TYR A 203 -2.50 -8.89 0.20
C TYR A 203 -3.13 -8.04 1.30
N PHE A 204 -2.33 -7.61 2.27
CA PHE A 204 -2.80 -6.77 3.37
C PHE A 204 -1.61 -6.07 4.03
N ASN A 205 -1.88 -5.19 4.97
CA ASN A 205 -0.83 -4.46 5.68
C ASN A 205 -1.25 -4.14 7.11
N PHE A 206 -0.27 -3.68 7.88
CA PHE A 206 -0.53 -2.97 9.12
C PHE A 206 0.40 -1.75 9.26
N GLY A 207 -0.06 -0.74 9.98
CA GLY A 207 0.78 0.42 10.29
C GLY A 207 1.80 0.10 11.39
N ASN A 208 2.51 1.14 11.84
CA ASN A 208 3.55 1.03 12.85
C ASN A 208 3.02 0.70 14.26
N ALA A 209 1.70 0.82 14.48
CA ALA A 209 1.08 0.36 15.71
C ALA A 209 0.77 -1.15 15.70
N GLY A 210 0.89 -1.84 14.54
CA GLY A 210 0.59 -3.26 14.41
C GLY A 210 1.52 -4.19 15.21
N GLY A 211 2.79 -3.80 15.39
CA GLY A 211 3.77 -4.43 16.27
C GLY A 211 4.27 -5.81 15.86
N GLN A 212 3.38 -6.81 15.79
CA GLN A 212 3.71 -8.19 15.43
C GLN A 212 2.49 -8.89 14.83
N LEU A 213 2.73 -9.81 13.90
CA LEU A 213 1.73 -10.71 13.36
C LEU A 213 1.89 -12.09 14.01
N CYS A 214 0.78 -12.69 14.47
CA CYS A 214 0.77 -14.03 15.04
C CYS A 214 -0.29 -14.91 14.39
N TYR A 215 -0.01 -16.22 14.35
CA TYR A 215 -1.03 -17.22 14.12
C TYR A 215 -1.83 -17.46 15.40
N PRO A 216 -3.15 -17.71 15.31
CA PRO A 216 -3.93 -18.19 16.44
C PRO A 216 -3.44 -19.58 16.87
N THR A 217 -3.66 -19.92 18.14
CA THR A 217 -3.38 -21.26 18.66
C THR A 217 -4.32 -22.29 18.05
N ASP A 218 -3.95 -23.57 18.11
CA ASP A 218 -4.83 -24.66 17.65
C ASP A 218 -6.16 -24.70 18.43
N GLU A 219 -6.14 -24.28 19.69
CA GLU A 219 -7.34 -24.16 20.53
C GLU A 219 -8.26 -23.05 20.02
N MET A 220 -7.72 -21.87 19.73
CA MET A 220 -8.49 -20.78 19.11
C MET A 220 -9.09 -21.23 17.79
N LYS A 221 -8.32 -21.91 16.93
CA LYS A 221 -8.81 -22.41 15.64
C LYS A 221 -9.96 -23.42 15.77
N LYS A 222 -9.90 -24.33 16.75
CA LYS A 222 -10.90 -25.39 16.93
C LYS A 222 -12.19 -24.88 17.58
N ASN A 223 -12.07 -23.94 18.52
CA ASN A 223 -13.15 -23.53 19.41
C ASN A 223 -13.49 -22.04 19.28
N THR A 224 -13.40 -21.44 18.09
CA THR A 224 -13.83 -20.05 17.89
C THR A 224 -15.36 -19.98 17.97
N PRO A 225 -15.95 -19.32 18.99
CA PRO A 225 -17.40 -19.14 19.03
C PRO A 225 -17.82 -18.16 17.93
N LEU A 226 -19.09 -18.19 17.50
CA LEU A 226 -19.59 -17.20 16.55
C LEU A 226 -19.53 -15.78 17.14
N HIS A 227 -19.88 -15.61 18.42
CA HIS A 227 -19.92 -14.33 19.12
C HIS A 227 -18.99 -14.29 20.35
N GLY A 228 -18.58 -13.08 20.75
CA GLY A 228 -17.77 -12.81 21.93
C GLY A 228 -16.31 -12.43 21.63
N VAL A 229 -15.59 -12.04 22.69
CA VAL A 229 -14.20 -11.56 22.65
C VAL A 229 -13.24 -12.58 23.20
N PHE A 230 -12.05 -12.70 22.61
CA PHE A 230 -10.95 -13.45 23.22
C PHE A 230 -10.35 -12.66 24.39
N SER A 231 -10.01 -13.35 25.47
CA SER A 231 -9.30 -12.77 26.62
C SER A 231 -7.87 -12.36 26.24
N LYS A 232 -7.28 -11.46 27.05
CA LYS A 232 -5.88 -11.06 26.88
C LYS A 232 -4.94 -12.26 27.04
N GLU A 233 -5.29 -13.19 27.94
CA GLU A 233 -4.54 -14.40 28.22
C GLU A 233 -4.56 -15.38 27.03
N GLU A 234 -5.69 -15.50 26.33
CA GLU A 234 -5.78 -16.28 25.10
C GLU A 234 -4.93 -15.66 23.98
N ILE A 235 -5.05 -14.36 23.76
CA ILE A 235 -4.27 -13.63 22.74
C ILE A 235 -2.77 -13.69 23.03
N ALA A 236 -2.35 -13.60 24.29
CA ALA A 236 -0.94 -13.66 24.69
C ALA A 236 -0.28 -15.02 24.38
N LYS A 237 -1.07 -16.09 24.20
CA LYS A 237 -0.58 -17.42 23.80
C LYS A 237 -0.44 -17.59 22.29
N ALA A 238 -0.85 -16.59 21.50
CA ALA A 238 -0.74 -16.63 20.04
C ALA A 238 0.70 -16.91 19.60
N ARG A 239 0.85 -17.65 18.50
CA ARG A 239 2.16 -18.11 18.03
C ARG A 239 2.78 -17.05 17.13
N PRO A 240 3.94 -16.48 17.50
CA PRO A 240 4.63 -15.50 16.65
C PRO A 240 4.87 -16.05 15.25
N LEU A 241 4.63 -15.22 14.25
CA LEU A 241 4.74 -15.62 12.85
C LEU A 241 6.17 -15.48 12.34
N THR A 242 6.68 -16.53 11.69
CA THR A 242 7.87 -16.49 10.87
C THR A 242 7.44 -16.50 9.40
N ASP A 243 7.98 -15.57 8.61
CA ASP A 243 7.67 -15.44 7.19
C ASP A 243 8.41 -16.50 6.34
N VAL A 244 8.15 -16.53 5.04
CA VAL A 244 8.78 -17.50 4.11
C VAL A 244 10.32 -17.38 4.04
N ASP A 245 10.88 -16.23 4.42
CA ASP A 245 12.34 -15.99 4.44
C ASP A 245 12.97 -16.39 5.79
N GLY A 246 12.19 -16.98 6.70
CA GLY A 246 12.65 -17.43 8.02
C GLY A 246 12.75 -16.31 9.05
N ASN A 247 12.17 -15.13 8.79
CA ASN A 247 12.27 -13.97 9.66
C ASN A 247 11.03 -13.84 10.54
N LEU A 248 11.24 -13.47 11.81
CA LEU A 248 10.13 -13.15 12.71
C LEU A 248 9.44 -11.85 12.25
N VAL A 249 8.12 -11.88 12.09
CA VAL A 249 7.32 -10.71 11.69
C VAL A 249 7.03 -9.85 12.91
N THR A 250 7.94 -8.93 13.20
CA THR A 250 7.88 -8.01 14.36
C THR A 250 8.57 -6.68 14.04
N ASP A 251 8.14 -5.62 14.71
CA ASP A 251 8.70 -4.26 14.62
C ASP A 251 10.07 -4.05 15.31
N LYS A 252 10.70 -5.10 15.84
CA LYS A 252 11.93 -5.03 16.65
C LYS A 252 13.22 -4.71 15.87
N GLY A 253 13.16 -4.47 14.57
CA GLY A 253 14.31 -4.07 13.75
C GLY A 253 15.25 -5.21 13.37
N LYS A 254 14.75 -6.46 13.28
CA LYS A 254 15.54 -7.64 12.95
C LYS A 254 14.74 -8.69 12.13
N PRO A 255 14.77 -8.66 10.80
CA PRO A 255 15.27 -7.59 9.94
C PRO A 255 14.26 -6.45 9.77
N TYR A 256 12.97 -6.71 10.03
CA TYR A 256 11.91 -5.77 9.73
C TYR A 256 11.80 -4.67 10.78
N ARG A 257 11.48 -3.49 10.30
CA ARG A 257 11.01 -2.35 11.09
C ARG A 257 9.49 -2.29 11.03
N GLN A 258 8.91 -1.39 11.82
CA GLN A 258 7.47 -1.14 11.89
C GLN A 258 6.83 -0.79 10.53
N GLY A 259 5.50 -0.96 10.41
CA GLY A 259 4.74 -0.73 9.18
C GLY A 259 5.15 -1.70 8.07
N MET A 260 4.26 -2.61 7.69
CA MET A 260 4.61 -3.68 6.76
C MET A 260 3.47 -4.00 5.80
N VAL A 261 3.83 -4.49 4.63
CA VAL A 261 2.92 -5.05 3.63
C VAL A 261 3.20 -6.54 3.48
N PHE A 262 2.13 -7.32 3.36
CA PHE A 262 2.17 -8.77 3.37
C PHE A 262 1.48 -9.37 2.15
N ARG A 263 1.89 -10.60 1.82
CA ARG A 263 1.16 -11.52 0.92
C ARG A 263 1.04 -12.88 1.57
N CYS A 264 -0.10 -13.56 1.44
CA CYS A 264 -0.30 -14.92 1.95
C CYS A 264 -1.29 -15.73 1.11
N ASP A 265 -1.36 -17.03 1.35
CA ASP A 265 -2.43 -17.87 0.82
C ASP A 265 -3.80 -17.51 1.45
N LEU A 266 -4.89 -17.93 0.80
CA LEU A 266 -6.26 -17.67 1.27
C LEU A 266 -6.54 -18.18 2.69
N ASP A 267 -5.78 -19.16 3.18
CA ASP A 267 -5.86 -19.72 4.53
C ASP A 267 -4.91 -19.04 5.53
N GLY A 268 -4.22 -17.99 5.11
CA GLY A 268 -3.25 -17.24 5.91
C GLY A 268 -1.87 -17.89 5.98
N SER A 269 -1.62 -19.01 5.31
CA SER A 269 -0.31 -19.65 5.26
C SER A 269 0.65 -18.96 4.29
N ASN A 270 1.94 -19.34 4.34
CA ASN A 270 3.00 -18.83 3.46
C ASN A 270 3.10 -17.29 3.43
N VAL A 271 2.97 -16.65 4.60
CA VAL A 271 3.11 -15.20 4.73
C VAL A 271 4.48 -14.74 4.28
N GLU A 272 4.50 -13.77 3.36
CA GLU A 272 5.68 -13.05 2.90
C GLU A 272 5.60 -11.60 3.37
N VAL A 273 6.70 -11.06 3.91
CA VAL A 273 6.83 -9.60 4.04
C VAL A 273 7.31 -9.05 2.70
N LEU A 274 6.49 -8.19 2.09
CA LEU A 274 6.73 -7.57 0.78
C LEU A 274 7.39 -6.20 0.87
N GLY A 275 7.30 -5.53 2.00
CA GLY A 275 7.95 -4.24 2.24
C GLY A 275 7.79 -3.86 3.70
N HIS A 276 8.72 -3.06 4.22
CA HIS A 276 8.68 -2.65 5.63
C HIS A 276 9.20 -1.23 5.84
N ASN A 277 9.11 -0.76 7.09
CA ASN A 277 9.54 0.57 7.52
C ASN A 277 8.62 1.69 7.00
N PHE A 278 7.32 1.44 7.05
CA PHE A 278 6.27 2.44 6.84
C PHE A 278 5.78 3.01 8.18
N ARG A 279 5.04 4.11 8.16
CA ARG A 279 4.38 4.64 9.37
C ARG A 279 2.95 4.19 9.46
N ASN A 280 2.11 4.71 8.59
CA ASN A 280 0.72 4.36 8.49
C ASN A 280 0.39 4.22 7.02
N ASN A 281 0.92 3.16 6.43
CA ASN A 281 0.44 2.71 5.15
C ASN A 281 -0.95 2.15 5.37
N TYR A 282 -1.96 2.87 4.87
CA TYR A 282 -3.35 2.61 5.22
C TYR A 282 -3.85 1.35 4.54
N GLU A 283 -3.87 1.31 3.21
CA GLU A 283 -4.26 0.13 2.45
C GLU A 283 -3.31 -0.13 1.28
N VAL A 284 -3.20 -1.39 0.89
CA VAL A 284 -2.44 -1.82 -0.30
C VAL A 284 -3.38 -2.15 -1.46
N ALA A 285 -3.15 -1.51 -2.60
CA ALA A 285 -3.84 -1.79 -3.85
C ALA A 285 -2.92 -2.57 -4.80
N VAL A 286 -3.47 -3.61 -5.44
CA VAL A 286 -2.73 -4.51 -6.33
C VAL A 286 -3.33 -4.47 -7.74
N ASP A 287 -2.49 -4.19 -8.74
CA ASP A 287 -2.94 -4.22 -10.14
C ASP A 287 -2.87 -5.62 -10.76
N SER A 288 -3.36 -5.78 -11.99
CA SER A 288 -3.36 -7.07 -12.70
C SER A 288 -1.98 -7.67 -12.99
N PHE A 289 -0.92 -6.87 -12.90
CA PHE A 289 0.48 -7.32 -13.06
C PHE A 289 1.12 -7.74 -11.73
N GLY A 290 0.38 -7.62 -10.62
CA GLY A 290 0.89 -7.83 -9.26
C GLY A 290 1.75 -6.67 -8.76
N THR A 291 1.65 -5.49 -9.38
CA THR A 291 2.33 -4.28 -8.89
C THR A 291 1.54 -3.71 -7.73
N LEU A 292 2.27 -3.25 -6.71
CA LEU A 292 1.74 -2.85 -5.42
C LEU A 292 1.82 -1.34 -5.25
N TRP A 293 0.71 -0.76 -4.81
CA TRP A 293 0.55 0.67 -4.60
C TRP A 293 -0.07 0.91 -3.23
N GLN A 294 0.36 1.96 -2.55
CA GLN A 294 -0.25 2.38 -1.28
C GLN A 294 0.05 3.85 -1.02
N SER A 295 -0.70 4.45 -0.10
CA SER A 295 -0.32 5.67 0.58
C SER A 295 0.45 5.35 1.87
N ASP A 296 1.19 6.32 2.41
CA ASP A 296 1.80 6.26 3.75
C ASP A 296 1.76 7.66 4.37
N ASN A 297 1.08 7.78 5.52
CA ASN A 297 0.93 9.05 6.24
C ASN A 297 2.16 9.36 7.09
N ASP A 298 2.59 10.62 7.16
CA ASP A 298 3.67 11.03 8.05
C ASP A 298 3.20 11.39 9.46
N ASP A 299 4.15 11.66 10.36
CA ASP A 299 3.89 11.84 11.79
C ASP A 299 3.39 13.22 12.19
N ASP A 300 3.60 14.24 11.35
CA ASP A 300 3.03 15.57 11.56
C ASP A 300 1.73 15.79 10.75
N GLY A 301 1.41 14.90 9.80
CA GLY A 301 0.25 14.97 8.91
C GLY A 301 0.29 16.14 7.94
N ASN A 302 1.37 16.92 7.90
CA ASN A 302 1.38 18.27 7.35
C ASN A 302 2.24 18.42 6.10
N ARG A 303 3.24 17.57 5.83
CA ARG A 303 4.23 17.88 4.77
C ARG A 303 4.76 16.70 3.97
N GLY A 304 4.67 15.49 4.50
CA GLY A 304 5.42 14.33 4.01
C GLY A 304 4.57 13.14 3.59
N VAL A 305 3.24 13.28 3.51
CA VAL A 305 2.36 12.20 3.00
C VAL A 305 2.83 11.79 1.62
N ARG A 306 2.90 10.48 1.40
CA ARG A 306 3.49 9.92 0.18
C ARG A 306 2.63 8.82 -0.43
N ILE A 307 2.77 8.66 -1.73
CA ILE A 307 2.39 7.46 -2.47
C ILE A 307 3.64 6.63 -2.71
N ASN A 308 3.51 5.32 -2.57
CA ASN A 308 4.58 4.36 -2.82
C ASN A 308 4.21 3.45 -3.98
N TYR A 309 5.17 3.23 -4.89
CA TYR A 309 5.32 1.95 -5.55
C TYR A 309 6.04 1.02 -4.56
N VAL A 310 5.37 -0.03 -4.10
CA VAL A 310 5.98 -0.98 -3.15
C VAL A 310 6.83 -1.97 -3.92
N MET A 311 8.13 -1.66 -4.06
CA MET A 311 9.11 -2.63 -4.56
C MET A 311 9.28 -3.77 -3.55
N GLU A 312 9.06 -5.01 -4.01
CA GLU A 312 9.13 -6.18 -3.13
C GLU A 312 10.48 -6.24 -2.38
N LYS A 313 10.41 -6.55 -1.08
CA LYS A 313 11.50 -6.63 -0.10
C LYS A 313 12.18 -5.29 0.23
N GLY A 314 11.60 -4.16 -0.17
CA GLY A 314 12.12 -2.83 0.10
C GLY A 314 11.99 -2.35 1.56
N ASN A 315 12.93 -1.50 1.97
CA ASN A 315 12.88 -0.69 3.18
C ASN A 315 12.47 0.75 2.81
N PHE A 316 11.44 1.30 3.44
CA PHE A 316 10.84 2.60 3.10
C PHE A 316 11.13 3.73 4.10
N GLY A 317 12.05 3.52 5.04
CA GLY A 317 12.75 4.62 5.73
C GLY A 317 11.93 5.46 6.72
N PHE A 318 10.79 5.00 7.23
CA PHE A 318 10.07 5.76 8.26
C PHE A 318 10.93 6.02 9.50
N VAL A 319 11.64 4.99 9.98
CA VAL A 319 12.73 5.16 10.95
C VAL A 319 14.07 4.78 10.33
N ASP A 320 15.15 5.29 10.90
CA ASP A 320 16.51 4.85 10.54
C ASP A 320 16.66 3.33 10.70
N GLU A 321 17.29 2.68 9.72
CA GLU A 321 17.43 1.22 9.71
C GLU A 321 18.28 0.70 10.88
N LEU A 322 19.32 1.43 11.27
CA LEU A 322 20.34 0.96 12.21
C LEU A 322 19.85 1.07 13.66
N LYS A 323 19.39 2.25 14.04
CA LYS A 323 19.06 2.64 15.42
C LYS A 323 17.56 2.80 15.64
N GLY A 324 16.74 2.86 14.59
CA GLY A 324 15.32 3.14 14.72
C GLY A 324 15.01 4.59 15.11
N GLU A 325 15.90 5.52 14.77
CA GLU A 325 15.67 6.95 15.00
C GLU A 325 14.48 7.45 14.19
N SER A 326 13.64 8.28 14.79
CA SER A 326 12.46 8.85 14.12
C SER A 326 12.81 9.99 13.18
N TRP A 327 11.80 10.44 12.42
CA TRP A 327 11.84 11.62 11.56
C TRP A 327 12.46 12.87 12.22
N GLY A 328 12.31 13.04 13.54
CA GLY A 328 12.88 14.17 14.28
C GLY A 328 14.42 14.19 14.25
N ALA A 329 15.08 13.04 14.18
CA ALA A 329 16.52 12.96 13.96
C ALA A 329 16.87 13.35 12.52
N GLY A 330 16.07 12.91 11.54
CA GLY A 330 16.17 13.34 10.14
C GLY A 330 16.10 14.86 9.99
N TRP A 331 15.14 15.50 10.65
CA TRP A 331 14.99 16.96 10.64
C TRP A 331 16.18 17.69 11.25
N LYS A 332 16.73 17.18 12.37
CA LYS A 332 17.95 17.75 12.97
C LYS A 332 19.14 17.66 12.01
N ARG A 333 19.29 16.55 11.28
CA ARG A 333 20.32 16.39 10.24
C ARG A 333 20.12 17.37 9.08
N ALA A 334 18.88 17.50 8.59
CA ALA A 334 18.54 18.48 7.55
C ALA A 334 18.89 19.92 7.98
N GLN A 335 18.50 20.30 9.20
CA GLN A 335 18.79 21.63 9.76
C GLN A 335 20.31 21.87 9.90
N ALA A 336 21.06 20.90 10.42
CA ALA A 336 22.52 21.01 10.54
C ALA A 336 23.21 21.19 9.18
N LYS A 337 22.62 20.66 8.11
CA LYS A 337 23.12 20.79 6.73
C LYS A 337 22.59 22.03 6.00
N GLY A 338 21.69 22.80 6.61
CA GLY A 338 21.08 23.98 5.99
C GLY A 338 20.31 23.68 4.71
N VAL A 339 19.75 22.46 4.57
CA VAL A 339 19.00 22.09 3.36
C VAL A 339 17.64 22.80 3.30
N SER A 340 17.10 22.93 2.10
CA SER A 340 15.80 23.57 1.87
C SER A 340 14.65 22.81 2.56
N GLU A 341 13.54 23.51 2.83
CA GLU A 341 12.36 22.89 3.46
C GLU A 341 11.74 21.79 2.58
N SER A 342 11.83 21.88 1.25
CA SER A 342 11.38 20.82 0.34
C SER A 342 12.28 19.58 0.39
N GLU A 343 13.58 19.75 0.60
CA GLU A 343 14.53 18.64 0.73
C GLU A 343 14.47 17.97 2.11
N LYS A 344 14.07 18.71 3.15
CA LYS A 344 13.93 18.18 4.52
C LYS A 344 13.08 16.91 4.60
N ILE A 345 12.06 16.77 3.76
CA ILE A 345 11.19 15.59 3.73
C ILE A 345 11.95 14.33 3.33
N SER A 346 12.98 14.43 2.46
CA SER A 346 13.80 13.27 2.12
C SER A 346 14.63 12.78 3.31
N TYR A 347 15.05 13.67 4.20
CA TYR A 347 15.73 13.30 5.46
C TYR A 347 14.77 12.70 6.49
N GLN A 348 13.52 13.16 6.54
CA GLN A 348 12.47 12.58 7.39
C GLN A 348 12.22 11.11 7.07
N TRP A 349 12.19 10.78 5.77
CA TRP A 349 12.01 9.42 5.27
C TRP A 349 13.34 8.68 5.04
N HIS A 350 14.45 9.21 5.54
CA HIS A 350 15.78 8.60 5.42
C HIS A 350 16.20 8.24 3.97
N LEU A 351 15.69 8.95 2.96
CA LEU A 351 15.94 8.64 1.53
C LEU A 351 17.41 8.80 1.10
N HIS A 352 18.22 9.48 1.93
CA HIS A 352 19.65 9.65 1.73
C HIS A 352 20.49 8.51 2.31
N ASP A 353 19.86 7.51 2.93
CA ASP A 353 20.54 6.33 3.46
C ASP A 353 20.57 5.18 2.42
N PRO A 354 21.68 4.42 2.33
CA PRO A 354 21.74 3.21 1.51
C PRO A 354 20.68 2.18 1.91
N GLY A 355 19.97 1.62 0.94
CA GLY A 355 18.94 0.60 1.20
C GLY A 355 17.52 1.15 1.30
N VAL A 356 17.33 2.47 1.36
CA VAL A 356 15.99 3.07 1.41
C VAL A 356 15.44 3.29 0.00
N VAL A 357 14.32 2.63 -0.28
CA VAL A 357 13.60 2.70 -1.56
C VAL A 357 12.97 4.09 -1.73
N PRO A 358 13.09 4.72 -2.92
CA PRO A 358 12.49 6.03 -3.16
C PRO A 358 10.96 6.06 -3.01
N ASN A 359 10.40 7.26 -2.85
CA ASN A 359 8.95 7.48 -2.89
C ASN A 359 8.49 7.69 -4.35
N LEU A 360 7.25 7.35 -4.68
CA LEU A 360 6.67 7.69 -5.99
C LEU A 360 6.36 9.19 -6.07
N LEU A 361 5.63 9.68 -5.07
CA LEU A 361 5.10 11.03 -5.05
C LEU A 361 4.91 11.49 -3.61
N ASN A 362 5.24 12.75 -3.32
CA ASN A 362 4.82 13.42 -2.10
C ASN A 362 3.59 14.28 -2.39
N THR A 363 2.52 14.08 -1.62
CA THR A 363 1.23 14.78 -1.79
C THR A 363 1.04 15.95 -0.82
N GLY A 364 2.00 16.18 0.09
CA GLY A 364 2.00 17.28 1.05
C GLY A 364 1.27 16.95 2.35
N GLN A 365 0.39 17.87 2.78
CA GLN A 365 -0.49 17.69 3.93
C GLN A 365 -1.60 16.69 3.60
N GLY A 366 -1.88 15.76 4.50
CA GLY A 366 -2.93 14.78 4.28
C GLY A 366 -3.27 13.91 5.49
N SER A 367 -4.31 13.12 5.33
CA SER A 367 -4.68 12.02 6.21
C SER A 367 -5.24 10.93 5.31
N PRO A 368 -4.34 10.23 4.58
CA PRO A 368 -4.72 9.27 3.56
C PRO A 368 -5.45 8.08 4.17
N THR A 369 -6.42 7.57 3.42
CA THR A 369 -7.26 6.44 3.80
C THR A 369 -7.30 5.44 2.63
N GLY A 370 -8.47 4.89 2.29
CA GLY A 370 -8.58 3.79 1.32
C GLY A 370 -8.11 4.10 -0.10
N ILE A 371 -7.60 3.07 -0.77
CA ILE A 371 -6.99 3.15 -2.10
C ILE A 371 -7.29 1.90 -2.93
N THR A 372 -7.61 2.11 -4.21
CA THR A 372 -7.82 1.02 -5.18
C THR A 372 -7.16 1.31 -6.52
N VAL A 373 -6.92 0.29 -7.35
CA VAL A 373 -6.51 0.48 -8.75
C VAL A 373 -7.74 0.38 -9.65
N TYR A 374 -8.07 1.45 -10.38
CA TYR A 374 -9.19 1.44 -11.30
C TYR A 374 -8.83 0.78 -12.63
N GLU A 375 -9.12 -0.51 -12.78
CA GLU A 375 -8.94 -1.26 -14.03
C GLU A 375 -10.25 -1.42 -14.82
N GLY A 376 -11.13 -0.42 -14.71
CA GLY A 376 -12.36 -0.32 -15.49
C GLY A 376 -12.21 0.60 -16.71
N SER A 377 -13.24 0.64 -17.55
CA SER A 377 -13.31 1.50 -18.74
C SER A 377 -14.44 2.52 -18.72
N LEU A 378 -15.26 2.53 -17.67
CA LEU A 378 -16.43 3.40 -17.55
C LEU A 378 -16.02 4.86 -17.31
N LEU A 379 -15.03 5.11 -16.44
CA LEU A 379 -14.52 6.45 -16.18
C LEU A 379 -13.77 7.03 -17.40
N PRO A 380 -13.62 8.38 -17.47
CA PRO A 380 -12.75 9.04 -18.42
C PRO A 380 -11.31 8.50 -18.41
N GLU A 381 -10.64 8.64 -19.56
CA GLU A 381 -9.31 8.09 -19.82
C GLU A 381 -8.25 8.42 -18.75
N PRO A 382 -8.17 9.64 -18.18
CA PRO A 382 -7.15 9.97 -17.17
C PRO A 382 -7.18 9.11 -15.91
N PHE A 383 -8.33 8.48 -15.61
CA PHE A 383 -8.51 7.63 -14.43
C PHE A 383 -8.33 6.15 -14.73
N ARG A 384 -8.31 5.76 -16.01
CA ARG A 384 -8.18 4.37 -16.42
C ARG A 384 -6.80 3.85 -16.07
N ASN A 385 -6.79 2.70 -15.42
CA ASN A 385 -5.59 1.99 -14.98
C ASN A 385 -4.73 2.77 -13.97
N GLN A 386 -5.35 3.66 -13.19
CA GLN A 386 -4.66 4.47 -12.19
C GLN A 386 -5.14 4.12 -10.78
N MET A 387 -4.29 4.40 -9.79
CA MET A 387 -4.71 4.43 -8.39
C MET A 387 -5.80 5.49 -8.21
N ILE A 388 -6.84 5.18 -7.46
CA ILE A 388 -7.85 6.10 -6.94
C ILE A 388 -7.79 6.02 -5.42
N HIS A 389 -7.65 7.16 -4.75
CA HIS A 389 -7.26 7.24 -3.36
C HIS A 389 -8.03 8.33 -2.62
N CYS A 390 -8.48 7.99 -1.43
CA CYS A 390 -9.15 8.89 -0.49
C CYS A 390 -8.13 9.61 0.40
N ASP A 391 -8.28 10.93 0.53
CA ASP A 391 -7.50 11.72 1.46
C ASP A 391 -8.43 12.61 2.30
N ALA A 392 -8.62 12.23 3.56
CA ALA A 392 -9.60 12.83 4.46
C ALA A 392 -9.21 14.25 4.90
N GLY A 393 -7.91 14.55 4.98
CA GLY A 393 -7.40 15.86 5.39
C GLY A 393 -7.76 16.99 4.42
N PRO A 394 -7.36 16.89 3.14
CA PRO A 394 -7.71 17.84 2.09
C PRO A 394 -9.09 17.59 1.47
N ARG A 395 -9.81 16.55 1.91
CA ARG A 395 -11.24 16.30 1.59
C ARG A 395 -11.45 16.03 0.10
N VAL A 396 -10.68 15.08 -0.40
CA VAL A 396 -10.57 14.83 -1.83
C VAL A 396 -10.33 13.35 -2.11
N VAL A 397 -10.92 12.89 -3.20
CA VAL A 397 -10.56 11.63 -3.84
C VAL A 397 -9.75 11.96 -5.09
N ARG A 398 -8.56 11.38 -5.22
CA ARG A 398 -7.62 11.67 -6.31
C ARG A 398 -7.22 10.42 -7.06
N ALA A 399 -6.87 10.61 -8.31
CA ALA A 399 -6.11 9.67 -9.09
C ALA A 399 -4.64 10.07 -9.16
N TYR A 400 -3.77 9.07 -9.35
CA TYR A 400 -2.35 9.28 -9.59
C TYR A 400 -1.92 8.68 -10.94
N PRO A 401 -2.09 9.41 -12.06
CA PRO A 401 -1.64 8.94 -13.37
C PRO A 401 -0.15 8.63 -13.38
N VAL A 402 0.21 7.34 -13.46
CA VAL A 402 1.60 6.86 -13.45
C VAL A 402 2.16 6.63 -14.85
N LYS A 403 3.46 6.87 -14.99
CA LYS A 403 4.24 6.55 -16.19
C LYS A 403 5.54 5.87 -15.80
N PRO A 404 6.03 4.88 -16.59
CA PRO A 404 7.37 4.33 -16.39
C PRO A 404 8.44 5.44 -16.39
N ASP A 405 9.35 5.38 -15.43
CA ASP A 405 10.50 6.29 -15.33
C ASP A 405 11.70 5.52 -14.78
N GLY A 406 12.65 5.19 -15.66
CA GLY A 406 13.71 4.24 -15.37
C GLY A 406 13.15 2.87 -14.91
N ALA A 407 13.70 2.34 -13.84
CA ALA A 407 13.23 1.18 -13.10
C ALA A 407 12.07 1.51 -12.16
N GLY A 408 11.72 2.78 -11.96
CA GLY A 408 10.60 3.21 -11.12
C GLY A 408 9.43 3.73 -11.95
N TYR A 409 8.77 4.74 -11.40
CA TYR A 409 7.66 5.45 -12.02
C TYR A 409 7.71 6.92 -11.62
N SER A 410 7.09 7.76 -12.46
CA SER A 410 6.68 9.12 -12.11
C SER A 410 5.14 9.19 -12.08
N ALA A 411 4.60 10.16 -11.35
CA ALA A 411 3.14 10.33 -11.21
C ALA A 411 2.73 11.80 -11.23
N THR A 412 1.52 12.08 -11.72
CA THR A 412 0.82 13.35 -11.51
C THR A 412 -0.36 13.16 -10.54
N MET A 413 -1.03 14.26 -10.17
CA MET A 413 -2.27 14.21 -9.39
C MET A 413 -3.43 14.72 -10.24
N ALA A 414 -4.57 14.03 -10.16
CA ALA A 414 -5.81 14.45 -10.79
C ALA A 414 -6.98 14.22 -9.83
N ASP A 415 -7.68 15.29 -9.43
CA ASP A 415 -8.82 15.16 -8.53
C ASP A 415 -10.00 14.45 -9.25
N VAL A 416 -10.61 13.50 -8.56
CA VAL A 416 -11.81 12.75 -8.99
C VAL A 416 -13.07 13.34 -8.40
N LEU A 417 -13.04 13.65 -7.09
CA LEU A 417 -14.16 14.23 -6.35
C LEU A 417 -13.63 15.12 -5.23
N THR A 418 -14.11 16.35 -5.16
CA THR A 418 -13.87 17.29 -4.06
C THR A 418 -15.20 17.75 -3.46
N SER A 419 -15.18 18.17 -2.20
CA SER A 419 -16.36 18.76 -1.55
C SER A 419 -16.00 20.04 -0.81
N PRO A 420 -16.86 21.09 -0.90
CA PRO A 420 -16.73 22.26 -0.04
C PRO A 420 -17.22 22.00 1.39
N ASP A 421 -17.88 20.86 1.64
CA ASP A 421 -18.37 20.50 2.97
C ASP A 421 -17.20 20.33 3.94
N ALA A 422 -17.29 21.02 5.08
CA ALA A 422 -16.28 20.94 6.12
C ALA A 422 -16.23 19.58 6.81
N TRP A 423 -17.28 18.76 6.66
CA TRP A 423 -17.40 17.44 7.26
C TRP A 423 -17.03 16.31 6.30
N TYR A 424 -16.83 16.57 5.01
CA TYR A 424 -16.45 15.53 4.05
C TYR A 424 -15.10 14.90 4.40
N ARG A 425 -15.10 13.62 4.73
CA ARG A 425 -13.94 12.80 5.13
C ARG A 425 -13.98 11.50 4.33
N PRO A 426 -13.51 11.49 3.08
CA PRO A 426 -13.47 10.27 2.29
C PRO A 426 -12.62 9.23 3.03
N SER A 427 -13.23 8.08 3.36
CA SER A 427 -12.61 7.01 4.13
C SER A 427 -12.19 5.85 3.24
N ASP A 428 -12.93 5.53 2.18
CA ASP A 428 -12.57 4.44 1.29
C ASP A 428 -13.19 4.61 -0.10
N VAL A 429 -12.64 3.92 -1.12
CA VAL A 429 -13.08 3.91 -2.50
C VAL A 429 -13.00 2.52 -3.13
N CYS A 430 -14.12 2.03 -3.63
CA CYS A 430 -14.22 0.72 -4.30
C CYS A 430 -14.79 0.82 -5.72
N VAL A 431 -14.50 -0.21 -6.54
CA VAL A 431 -14.97 -0.30 -7.93
C VAL A 431 -16.08 -1.35 -8.05
N ALA A 432 -17.25 -0.91 -8.50
CA ALA A 432 -18.41 -1.78 -8.69
C ALA A 432 -18.30 -2.62 -9.98
N PRO A 433 -19.08 -3.72 -10.12
CA PRO A 433 -19.05 -4.57 -11.31
C PRO A 433 -19.37 -3.85 -12.63
N ASP A 434 -20.14 -2.76 -12.60
CA ASP A 434 -20.44 -1.94 -13.79
C ASP A 434 -19.29 -0.98 -14.18
N GLY A 435 -18.26 -0.88 -13.32
CA GLY A 435 -17.12 0.01 -13.48
C GLY A 435 -17.31 1.42 -12.89
N SER A 436 -18.40 1.69 -12.16
CA SER A 436 -18.54 2.93 -11.38
C SER A 436 -17.74 2.87 -10.08
N LEU A 437 -17.39 4.04 -9.55
CA LEU A 437 -16.72 4.17 -8.25
C LEU A 437 -17.75 4.40 -7.16
N PHE A 438 -17.50 3.85 -5.98
CA PHE A 438 -18.22 4.18 -4.76
C PHE A 438 -17.23 4.73 -3.75
N ILE A 439 -17.57 5.85 -3.12
CA ILE A 439 -16.70 6.57 -2.18
C ILE A 439 -17.45 6.66 -0.86
N ALA A 440 -16.81 6.19 0.22
CA ALA A 440 -17.32 6.26 1.57
C ALA A 440 -16.83 7.56 2.18
N ASP A 441 -17.70 8.17 2.96
CA ASP A 441 -17.46 9.41 3.67
C ASP A 441 -17.84 9.19 5.11
N TRP A 442 -16.82 9.18 5.98
CA TRP A 442 -16.98 9.10 7.42
C TRP A 442 -17.93 10.21 7.92
N HIS A 443 -17.83 11.40 7.31
CA HIS A 443 -18.61 12.59 7.62
C HIS A 443 -18.46 13.08 9.08
N ASP A 444 -17.31 13.69 9.40
CA ASP A 444 -16.98 14.24 10.74
C ASP A 444 -16.29 15.63 10.62
N ALA A 445 -16.52 16.52 11.58
CA ALA A 445 -15.92 17.86 11.61
C ALA A 445 -14.40 17.85 11.83
N GLY A 446 -13.86 16.83 12.48
CA GLY A 446 -12.45 16.60 12.77
C GLY A 446 -11.75 15.73 11.73
N VAL A 447 -10.42 15.75 11.74
CA VAL A 447 -9.55 14.84 10.97
C VAL A 447 -8.53 14.27 11.95
N GLY A 448 -8.23 12.98 11.84
CA GLY A 448 -7.23 12.30 12.68
C GLY A 448 -7.79 11.90 14.05
N GLY A 449 -7.49 10.67 14.47
CA GLY A 449 -8.18 9.96 15.57
C GLY A 449 -8.19 10.62 16.96
N HIS A 450 -7.52 11.75 17.16
CA HIS A 450 -7.49 12.47 18.43
C HIS A 450 -8.56 13.58 18.56
N ASN A 451 -9.11 14.06 17.44
CA ASN A 451 -10.01 15.24 17.43
C ASN A 451 -11.40 14.94 16.83
N MET A 452 -11.86 13.69 16.87
CA MET A 452 -13.18 13.29 16.38
C MET A 452 -14.32 14.07 17.07
N ALA A 453 -15.27 14.53 16.26
CA ALA A 453 -16.45 15.28 16.70
C ALA A 453 -17.65 14.37 16.99
N ASP A 454 -17.70 13.20 16.37
CA ASP A 454 -18.76 12.20 16.50
C ASP A 454 -18.70 11.47 17.84
N ARG A 455 -19.37 12.03 18.85
CA ARG A 455 -19.33 11.53 20.24
C ARG A 455 -20.68 11.00 20.73
N ILE A 456 -21.71 11.09 19.90
CA ILE A 456 -23.10 10.78 20.25
C ILE A 456 -23.67 9.92 19.12
N LEU A 457 -23.99 8.66 19.43
CA LEU A 457 -24.38 7.65 18.46
C LEU A 457 -25.59 8.08 17.61
N GLU A 458 -26.56 8.74 18.23
CA GLU A 458 -27.81 9.20 17.59
C GLU A 458 -27.60 10.34 16.59
N PHE A 459 -26.45 11.03 16.65
CA PHE A 459 -26.09 12.13 15.76
C PHE A 459 -24.98 11.77 14.78
N MET A 460 -24.45 10.55 14.85
CA MET A 460 -23.46 10.07 13.89
C MET A 460 -24.07 10.00 12.49
N THR A 461 -23.22 10.25 11.51
CA THR A 461 -23.57 10.34 10.11
C THR A 461 -22.62 9.48 9.29
N GLY A 462 -22.96 9.19 8.05
CA GLY A 462 -22.09 8.41 7.19
C GLY A 462 -22.70 8.32 5.82
N ARG A 463 -21.90 8.50 4.78
CA ARG A 463 -22.43 8.64 3.41
C ARG A 463 -21.62 7.83 2.43
N ILE A 464 -22.29 7.34 1.40
CA ILE A 464 -21.66 6.68 0.25
C ILE A 464 -22.15 7.37 -1.01
N TYR A 465 -21.20 7.76 -1.86
CA TYR A 465 -21.46 8.39 -3.14
C TYR A 465 -21.04 7.46 -4.27
N ARG A 466 -21.93 7.27 -5.25
CA ARG A 466 -21.58 6.65 -6.52
C ARG A 466 -21.07 7.72 -7.48
N VAL A 467 -19.91 7.49 -8.09
CA VAL A 467 -19.34 8.34 -9.14
C VAL A 467 -19.29 7.57 -10.47
N ALA A 468 -19.98 8.11 -11.47
CA ALA A 468 -20.09 7.54 -12.81
C ALA A 468 -20.25 8.65 -13.86
N PRO A 469 -20.09 8.35 -15.16
CA PRO A 469 -20.39 9.32 -16.21
C PRO A 469 -21.82 9.87 -16.12
N GLU A 470 -21.99 11.16 -16.44
CA GLU A 470 -23.30 11.85 -16.36
C GLU A 470 -24.42 11.13 -17.15
N ASN A 471 -24.05 10.51 -18.27
CA ASN A 471 -24.96 9.77 -19.15
C ASN A 471 -25.22 8.31 -18.68
N LYS A 472 -24.73 7.92 -17.49
CA LYS A 472 -24.92 6.60 -16.87
C LYS A 472 -25.54 6.71 -15.46
N PRO A 473 -26.73 7.33 -15.34
CA PRO A 473 -27.33 7.61 -14.04
C PRO A 473 -27.87 6.37 -13.32
N LYS A 474 -28.08 5.25 -14.03
CA LYS A 474 -28.57 3.99 -13.48
C LYS A 474 -27.43 3.09 -13.08
N TYR A 475 -27.64 2.31 -12.03
CA TYR A 475 -26.72 1.30 -11.55
C TYR A 475 -27.29 -0.10 -11.82
N ARG A 476 -26.55 -0.94 -12.54
CA ARG A 476 -26.96 -2.33 -12.85
C ARG A 476 -25.74 -3.22 -12.98
N THR A 477 -25.80 -4.37 -12.33
CA THR A 477 -24.79 -5.42 -12.45
C THR A 477 -25.28 -6.52 -13.39
N ALA A 478 -24.35 -7.10 -14.15
CA ALA A 478 -24.65 -8.23 -15.02
C ALA A 478 -24.69 -9.53 -14.20
N LYS A 479 -25.64 -10.41 -14.50
CA LYS A 479 -25.67 -11.74 -13.88
C LYS A 479 -24.47 -12.55 -14.33
N LEU A 480 -23.69 -13.07 -13.38
CA LEU A 480 -22.52 -13.89 -13.66
C LEU A 480 -22.90 -15.30 -14.12
N ASN A 481 -22.12 -15.84 -15.05
CA ASN A 481 -22.14 -17.26 -15.42
C ASN A 481 -20.83 -17.92 -15.00
N LEU A 482 -20.81 -18.46 -13.78
CA LEU A 482 -19.62 -19.12 -13.23
C LEU A 482 -19.58 -20.64 -13.51
N LYS A 483 -20.54 -21.18 -14.28
CA LYS A 483 -20.66 -22.62 -14.56
C LYS A 483 -19.86 -23.07 -15.78
N SER A 484 -19.28 -22.14 -16.54
CA SER A 484 -18.56 -22.44 -17.78
C SER A 484 -17.27 -21.65 -17.86
N ALA A 485 -16.22 -22.23 -18.45
CA ALA A 485 -14.93 -21.55 -18.63
C ALA A 485 -15.08 -20.22 -19.36
N SER A 486 -15.93 -20.16 -20.40
CA SER A 486 -16.17 -18.91 -21.14
C SER A 486 -16.82 -17.84 -20.27
N GLY A 487 -17.84 -18.19 -19.47
CA GLY A 487 -18.48 -17.26 -18.55
C GLY A 487 -17.53 -16.77 -17.45
N CYS A 488 -16.71 -17.66 -16.87
CA CYS A 488 -15.70 -17.26 -15.90
C CYS A 488 -14.62 -16.37 -16.52
N VAL A 489 -14.17 -16.64 -17.75
CA VAL A 489 -13.21 -15.78 -18.45
C VAL A 489 -13.78 -14.38 -18.73
N THR A 490 -15.08 -14.25 -19.01
CA THR A 490 -15.74 -12.94 -19.07
C THR A 490 -15.73 -12.26 -17.70
N ALA A 491 -16.08 -12.96 -16.63
CA ALA A 491 -16.10 -12.41 -15.28
C ALA A 491 -14.69 -12.02 -14.76
N LEU A 492 -13.65 -12.76 -15.13
CA LEU A 492 -12.25 -12.46 -14.77
C LEU A 492 -11.80 -11.07 -15.26
N GLN A 493 -12.44 -10.55 -16.30
CA GLN A 493 -12.14 -9.23 -16.88
C GLN A 493 -12.83 -8.08 -16.13
N SER A 494 -13.66 -8.37 -15.13
CA SER A 494 -14.33 -7.35 -14.30
C SER A 494 -13.32 -6.45 -13.56
N PRO A 495 -13.61 -5.14 -13.39
CA PRO A 495 -12.82 -4.28 -12.52
C PRO A 495 -13.10 -4.51 -11.02
N ASN A 496 -14.20 -5.18 -10.69
CA ASN A 496 -14.60 -5.47 -9.31
C ASN A 496 -13.83 -6.66 -8.71
N HIS A 497 -13.37 -6.53 -7.47
CA HIS A 497 -12.50 -7.50 -6.79
C HIS A 497 -13.18 -8.85 -6.57
N GLU A 498 -14.38 -8.89 -5.97
CA GLU A 498 -15.07 -10.14 -5.71
C GLU A 498 -15.45 -10.87 -7.01
N THR A 499 -15.90 -10.14 -8.03
CA THR A 499 -16.20 -10.73 -9.35
C THR A 499 -14.98 -11.45 -9.92
N ARG A 500 -13.78 -10.86 -9.80
CA ARG A 500 -12.52 -11.51 -10.20
C ARG A 500 -12.21 -12.71 -9.34
N TYR A 501 -12.37 -12.62 -8.02
CA TYR A 501 -12.15 -13.73 -7.09
C TYR A 501 -13.01 -14.95 -7.45
N LEU A 502 -14.31 -14.76 -7.66
CA LEU A 502 -15.24 -15.84 -8.01
C LEU A 502 -14.85 -16.50 -9.35
N ALA A 503 -14.54 -15.67 -10.36
CA ALA A 503 -14.10 -16.14 -11.66
C ALA A 503 -12.78 -16.92 -11.60
N TRP A 504 -11.78 -16.36 -10.90
CA TRP A 504 -10.47 -16.95 -10.74
C TRP A 504 -10.56 -18.29 -10.02
N THR A 505 -11.33 -18.37 -8.94
CA THR A 505 -11.53 -19.58 -8.15
C THR A 505 -12.10 -20.71 -8.99
N GLU A 506 -13.14 -20.45 -9.78
CA GLU A 506 -13.74 -21.46 -10.66
C GLU A 506 -12.81 -21.85 -11.82
N LEU A 507 -12.12 -20.91 -12.44
CA LEU A 507 -11.14 -21.20 -13.51
C LEU A 507 -9.97 -22.05 -12.99
N ASN A 508 -9.47 -21.75 -11.80
CA ASN A 508 -8.39 -22.50 -11.18
C ASN A 508 -8.84 -23.94 -10.85
N LYS A 509 -10.09 -24.15 -10.41
CA LYS A 509 -10.67 -25.50 -10.25
C LYS A 509 -10.80 -26.25 -11.58
N MET A 510 -11.14 -25.55 -12.66
CA MET A 510 -11.34 -26.16 -13.99
C MET A 510 -10.06 -26.69 -14.63
N GLN A 511 -8.89 -26.14 -14.26
CA GLN A 511 -7.58 -26.57 -14.78
C GLN A 511 -7.56 -26.63 -16.33
N SER A 512 -7.14 -27.75 -16.92
CA SER A 512 -7.05 -27.92 -18.38
C SER A 512 -8.37 -27.65 -19.14
N LYS A 513 -9.53 -27.79 -18.49
CA LYS A 513 -10.84 -27.47 -19.09
C LYS A 513 -11.01 -25.97 -19.38
N ALA A 514 -10.31 -25.10 -18.64
CA ALA A 514 -10.32 -23.66 -18.87
C ALA A 514 -9.26 -23.18 -19.87
N GLN A 515 -8.25 -24.01 -20.18
CA GLN A 515 -7.07 -23.61 -20.95
C GLN A 515 -7.44 -22.92 -22.27
N LYS A 516 -8.33 -23.51 -23.06
CA LYS A 516 -8.72 -22.97 -24.37
C LYS A 516 -9.30 -21.56 -24.28
N GLU A 517 -10.13 -21.29 -23.29
CA GLU A 517 -10.76 -19.97 -23.13
C GLU A 517 -9.77 -18.94 -22.57
N LEU A 518 -8.89 -19.35 -21.64
CA LEU A 518 -7.81 -18.52 -21.13
C LEU A 518 -6.78 -18.17 -22.22
N GLU A 519 -6.42 -19.12 -23.09
CA GLU A 519 -5.52 -18.90 -24.23
C GLU A 519 -6.09 -17.89 -25.22
N LYS A 520 -7.42 -17.83 -25.40
CA LYS A 520 -8.04 -16.78 -26.22
C LYS A 520 -7.80 -15.39 -25.62
N VAL A 521 -7.93 -15.24 -24.30
CA VAL A 521 -7.62 -13.95 -23.65
C VAL A 521 -6.14 -13.63 -23.77
N TRP A 522 -5.28 -14.58 -23.45
CA TRP A 522 -3.83 -14.44 -23.53
C TRP A 522 -3.35 -13.98 -24.91
N THR A 523 -3.93 -14.52 -25.99
CA THR A 523 -3.46 -14.28 -27.37
C THR A 523 -4.20 -13.17 -28.12
N LYS A 524 -5.46 -12.87 -27.77
CA LYS A 524 -6.32 -11.98 -28.57
C LYS A 524 -6.73 -10.69 -27.86
N ASN A 525 -6.62 -10.62 -26.54
CA ASN A 525 -7.02 -9.40 -25.83
C ASN A 525 -5.95 -8.32 -26.04
N SER A 526 -6.38 -7.10 -26.39
CA SER A 526 -5.46 -5.97 -26.62
C SER A 526 -4.96 -5.35 -25.31
N ASP A 527 -5.69 -5.54 -24.21
CA ASP A 527 -5.30 -5.02 -22.90
C ASP A 527 -4.32 -5.99 -22.20
N PRO A 528 -3.06 -5.59 -21.96
CA PRO A 528 -2.08 -6.44 -21.28
C PRO A 528 -2.52 -6.86 -19.87
N ARG A 529 -3.39 -6.11 -19.18
CA ARG A 529 -3.91 -6.51 -17.85
C ARG A 529 -4.78 -7.75 -17.92
N MET A 530 -5.67 -7.82 -18.91
CA MET A 530 -6.51 -9.00 -19.11
C MET A 530 -5.66 -10.22 -19.47
N ARG A 531 -4.59 -10.01 -20.25
CA ARG A 531 -3.60 -11.06 -20.58
C ARG A 531 -2.84 -11.51 -19.32
N ALA A 532 -2.44 -10.59 -18.45
CA ALA A 532 -1.77 -10.91 -17.18
C ALA A 532 -2.65 -11.74 -16.24
N ARG A 533 -3.94 -11.39 -16.11
CA ARG A 533 -4.92 -12.20 -15.36
C ARG A 533 -5.05 -13.61 -15.92
N ALA A 534 -5.09 -13.76 -17.25
CA ALA A 534 -5.13 -15.07 -17.89
C ALA A 534 -3.82 -15.87 -17.68
N LEU A 535 -2.67 -15.21 -17.79
CA LEU A 535 -1.34 -15.79 -17.57
C LEU A 535 -1.21 -16.44 -16.19
N GLN A 536 -1.69 -15.77 -15.12
CA GLN A 536 -1.63 -16.30 -13.76
C GLN A 536 -2.36 -17.65 -13.63
N LEU A 537 -3.50 -17.83 -14.30
CA LEU A 537 -4.25 -19.10 -14.31
C LEU A 537 -3.62 -20.12 -15.25
N LEU A 538 -3.19 -19.71 -16.45
CA LEU A 538 -2.55 -20.60 -17.43
C LEU A 538 -1.29 -21.27 -16.89
N ALA A 539 -0.42 -20.50 -16.20
CA ALA A 539 0.79 -21.01 -15.58
C ALA A 539 0.51 -21.91 -14.36
N ARG A 540 -0.70 -21.86 -13.78
CA ARG A 540 -1.15 -22.73 -12.67
C ARG A 540 -1.94 -23.95 -13.13
N ILE A 541 -2.08 -24.16 -14.43
CA ILE A 541 -2.53 -25.44 -14.96
C ILE A 541 -1.38 -26.42 -14.80
N LYS A 542 -1.61 -27.52 -14.09
CA LYS A 542 -0.58 -28.53 -13.82
C LYS A 542 0.17 -28.94 -15.09
N GLY A 543 1.49 -28.78 -15.09
CA GLY A 543 2.38 -29.12 -16.21
C GLY A 543 2.58 -28.01 -17.25
N ASN A 544 1.96 -26.84 -17.08
CA ASN A 544 2.11 -25.68 -17.96
C ASN A 544 2.93 -24.53 -17.34
N GLU A 545 3.50 -24.72 -16.15
CA GLU A 545 4.18 -23.70 -15.36
C GLU A 545 5.27 -22.99 -16.18
N ALA A 546 6.27 -23.74 -16.64
CA ALA A 546 7.36 -23.19 -17.44
C ALA A 546 6.89 -22.68 -18.82
N LYS A 547 5.93 -23.37 -19.44
CA LYS A 547 5.42 -23.04 -20.78
C LYS A 547 4.91 -21.60 -20.86
N TYR A 548 4.05 -21.19 -19.93
CA TYR A 548 3.46 -19.84 -19.99
C TYR A 548 4.36 -18.78 -19.36
N VAL A 549 5.23 -19.13 -18.41
CA VAL A 549 6.32 -18.24 -17.99
C VAL A 549 7.17 -17.88 -19.20
N GLU A 550 7.68 -18.86 -19.95
CA GLU A 550 8.50 -18.62 -21.15
C GLU A 550 7.77 -17.86 -22.25
N ALA A 551 6.47 -18.11 -22.42
CA ALA A 551 5.65 -17.35 -23.36
C ALA A 551 5.59 -15.87 -22.97
N ALA A 552 5.39 -15.58 -21.67
CA ALA A 552 5.31 -14.22 -21.17
C ALA A 552 6.63 -13.45 -21.32
N LEU A 553 7.79 -14.11 -21.14
CA LEU A 553 9.10 -13.47 -21.30
C LEU A 553 9.41 -13.00 -22.72
N LYS A 554 8.66 -13.49 -23.73
CA LYS A 554 8.82 -13.13 -25.14
C LYS A 554 7.87 -12.02 -25.60
N GLU A 555 7.01 -11.53 -24.71
CA GLU A 555 6.04 -10.49 -25.02
C GLU A 555 6.72 -9.14 -25.29
N GLN A 556 6.11 -8.34 -26.17
CA GLN A 556 6.60 -6.97 -26.45
C GLN A 556 6.37 -6.02 -25.27
N ASN A 557 5.25 -6.21 -24.55
CA ASN A 557 4.93 -5.42 -23.37
C ASN A 557 5.80 -5.85 -22.17
N SER A 558 6.46 -4.88 -21.53
CA SER A 558 7.37 -5.14 -20.40
C SER A 558 6.66 -5.64 -19.15
N ASP A 559 5.43 -5.19 -18.88
CA ASP A 559 4.68 -5.62 -17.70
C ASP A 559 4.32 -7.11 -17.77
N LEU A 560 4.07 -7.64 -18.97
CA LEU A 560 3.87 -9.08 -19.17
C LEU A 560 5.16 -9.87 -18.92
N ARG A 561 6.32 -9.36 -19.35
CA ARG A 561 7.61 -10.01 -19.04
C ARG A 561 7.91 -10.00 -17.54
N ILE A 562 7.65 -8.88 -16.86
CA ILE A 562 7.74 -8.75 -15.39
C ILE A 562 6.79 -9.74 -14.72
N THR A 563 5.54 -9.81 -15.16
CA THR A 563 4.52 -10.73 -14.63
C THR A 563 4.96 -12.19 -14.81
N GLY A 564 5.56 -12.53 -15.95
CA GLY A 564 6.13 -13.86 -16.20
C GLY A 564 7.21 -14.24 -15.18
N LEU A 565 8.16 -13.34 -14.92
CA LEU A 565 9.24 -13.58 -13.95
C LEU A 565 8.71 -13.64 -12.50
N ARG A 566 7.76 -12.78 -12.12
CA ARG A 566 7.06 -12.87 -10.82
C ARG A 566 6.32 -14.19 -10.67
N THR A 567 5.65 -14.65 -11.74
CA THR A 567 4.95 -15.94 -11.77
C THR A 567 5.93 -17.10 -11.57
N ALA A 568 7.12 -17.05 -12.19
CA ALA A 568 8.16 -18.06 -11.96
C ALA A 568 8.58 -18.15 -10.49
N ARG A 569 8.76 -16.99 -9.81
CA ARG A 569 9.08 -16.91 -8.38
C ARG A 569 7.96 -17.49 -7.52
N LEU A 570 6.71 -17.10 -7.78
CA LEU A 570 5.52 -17.58 -7.06
C LEU A 570 5.32 -19.10 -7.20
N LEU A 571 5.62 -19.65 -8.39
CA LEU A 571 5.57 -21.09 -8.66
C LEU A 571 6.82 -21.85 -8.20
N LYS A 572 7.78 -21.15 -7.58
CA LYS A 572 9.05 -21.71 -7.08
C LYS A 572 9.86 -22.43 -8.18
N LEU A 573 9.80 -21.94 -9.41
CA LEU A 573 10.65 -22.40 -10.52
C LEU A 573 12.09 -21.90 -10.33
N ASP A 574 13.06 -22.59 -10.92
CA ASP A 574 14.42 -22.03 -11.03
C ASP A 574 14.38 -20.79 -11.93
N VAL A 575 14.69 -19.63 -11.33
CA VAL A 575 14.65 -18.33 -12.00
C VAL A 575 15.86 -18.07 -12.89
N ILE A 576 16.96 -18.81 -12.73
CA ILE A 576 18.23 -18.52 -13.41
C ILE A 576 18.11 -18.57 -14.95
N PRO A 577 17.44 -19.58 -15.56
CA PRO A 577 17.23 -19.59 -17.01
C PRO A 577 16.41 -18.41 -17.52
N TYR A 578 15.48 -17.89 -16.72
CA TYR A 578 14.63 -16.76 -17.07
C TYR A 578 15.37 -15.44 -16.93
N VAL A 579 16.14 -15.25 -15.85
CA VAL A 579 16.99 -14.07 -15.67
C VAL A 579 18.03 -13.98 -16.78
N LYS A 580 18.64 -15.09 -17.21
CA LYS A 580 19.56 -15.12 -18.37
C LYS A 580 18.95 -14.56 -19.64
N GLN A 581 17.66 -14.80 -19.89
CA GLN A 581 16.96 -14.29 -21.06
C GLN A 581 16.70 -12.77 -20.95
N LEU A 582 16.46 -12.27 -19.74
CA LEU A 582 16.00 -10.91 -19.48
C LEU A 582 17.08 -9.97 -18.94
N VAL A 583 18.29 -10.45 -18.65
CA VAL A 583 19.36 -9.66 -18.02
C VAL A 583 19.76 -8.44 -18.85
N ASN A 584 19.56 -8.49 -20.17
CA ASN A 584 19.80 -7.39 -21.13
C ASN A 584 18.49 -6.80 -21.69
N ASP A 585 17.35 -6.99 -21.00
CA ASP A 585 16.08 -6.45 -21.46
C ASP A 585 16.17 -4.92 -21.63
N PRO A 586 15.60 -4.33 -22.70
CA PRO A 586 15.65 -2.89 -22.90
C PRO A 586 14.95 -2.10 -21.77
N SER A 587 13.93 -2.68 -21.13
CA SER A 587 13.23 -2.04 -20.02
C SER A 587 14.03 -2.17 -18.71
N ALA A 588 14.35 -1.02 -18.11
CA ALA A 588 14.96 -0.97 -16.78
C ALA A 588 14.07 -1.60 -15.69
N GLN A 589 12.73 -1.57 -15.85
CA GLN A 589 11.80 -2.21 -14.92
C GLN A 589 11.86 -3.75 -15.00
N VAL A 590 12.13 -4.32 -16.18
CA VAL A 590 12.36 -5.77 -16.32
C VAL A 590 13.69 -6.15 -15.68
N ARG A 591 14.75 -5.38 -15.94
CA ARG A 591 16.06 -5.59 -15.31
C ARG A 591 16.02 -5.43 -13.77
N ARG A 592 15.21 -4.51 -13.25
CA ARG A 592 14.89 -4.38 -11.82
C ARG A 592 14.29 -5.68 -11.26
N GLU A 593 13.30 -6.24 -11.94
CA GLU A 593 12.68 -7.51 -11.52
C GLU A 593 13.68 -8.67 -11.59
N CYS A 594 14.58 -8.69 -12.58
CA CYS A 594 15.70 -9.64 -12.62
C CYS A 594 16.59 -9.54 -11.38
N ALA A 595 16.94 -8.33 -10.95
CA ALA A 595 17.75 -8.13 -9.76
C ALA A 595 17.05 -8.68 -8.51
N ILE A 596 15.77 -8.35 -8.31
CA ILE A 596 14.96 -8.84 -7.18
C ILE A 596 14.84 -10.37 -7.21
N ALA A 597 14.67 -10.97 -8.40
CA ALA A 597 14.57 -12.42 -8.56
C ALA A 597 15.84 -13.18 -8.16
N LEU A 598 17.01 -12.55 -8.19
CA LEU A 598 18.27 -13.17 -7.78
C LEU A 598 18.44 -13.23 -6.25
N ARG A 599 17.61 -12.52 -5.49
CA ARG A 599 17.68 -12.48 -4.02
C ARG A 599 17.62 -13.90 -3.44
N HIS A 600 18.60 -14.23 -2.60
CA HIS A 600 18.76 -15.52 -1.91
C HIS A 600 18.93 -16.72 -2.86
N SER A 601 19.24 -16.49 -4.14
CA SER A 601 19.53 -17.58 -5.06
C SER A 601 20.80 -18.32 -4.65
N ALA A 602 20.71 -19.65 -4.53
CA ALA A 602 21.85 -20.52 -4.24
C ALA A 602 22.72 -20.79 -5.48
N SER A 603 22.31 -20.37 -6.68
CA SER A 603 23.03 -20.66 -7.91
C SER A 603 24.42 -20.01 -7.94
N SER A 604 25.40 -20.74 -8.49
CA SER A 604 26.74 -20.21 -8.76
C SER A 604 26.73 -19.13 -9.85
N GLU A 605 25.70 -19.07 -10.69
CA GLU A 605 25.58 -18.10 -11.78
C GLU A 605 24.98 -16.77 -11.35
N ALA A 606 24.25 -16.73 -10.23
CA ALA A 606 23.56 -15.54 -9.75
C ALA A 606 24.48 -14.30 -9.59
N PRO A 607 25.69 -14.40 -9.00
CA PRO A 607 26.59 -13.24 -8.89
C PRO A 607 27.01 -12.66 -10.24
N ARG A 608 27.23 -13.51 -11.25
CA ARG A 608 27.61 -13.06 -12.60
C ARG A 608 26.46 -12.33 -13.28
N LEU A 609 25.24 -12.86 -13.16
CA LEU A 609 24.03 -12.20 -13.67
C LEU A 609 23.77 -10.88 -12.97
N TRP A 610 23.96 -10.83 -11.65
CA TRP A 610 23.85 -9.60 -10.88
C TRP A 610 24.91 -8.57 -11.31
N ALA A 611 26.16 -8.97 -11.48
CA ALA A 611 27.24 -8.09 -11.97
C ALA A 611 26.91 -7.50 -13.35
N GLN A 612 26.30 -8.29 -14.23
CA GLN A 612 25.83 -7.82 -15.54
C GLN A 612 24.69 -6.79 -15.43
N LEU A 613 23.77 -6.96 -14.47
CA LEU A 613 22.74 -5.95 -14.18
C LEU A 613 23.37 -4.68 -13.60
N ALA A 614 24.33 -4.81 -12.68
CA ALA A 614 25.05 -3.70 -12.07
C ALA A 614 25.87 -2.90 -13.10
N GLY A 615 26.50 -3.58 -14.07
CA GLY A 615 27.21 -2.94 -15.19
C GLY A 615 26.32 -2.13 -16.13
N GLN A 616 24.99 -2.32 -16.08
CA GLN A 616 24.00 -1.58 -16.88
C GLN A 616 23.34 -0.43 -16.10
N PHE A 617 23.75 -0.20 -14.85
CA PHE A 617 23.25 0.92 -14.07
C PHE A 617 23.78 2.26 -14.63
N ASP A 618 22.89 3.25 -14.76
CA ASP A 618 23.21 4.54 -15.40
C ASP A 618 23.86 5.56 -14.45
N GLY A 619 23.93 5.25 -13.16
CA GLY A 619 24.45 6.14 -12.11
C GLY A 619 23.46 7.19 -11.60
N LYS A 620 22.17 7.08 -11.93
CA LYS A 620 21.13 8.05 -11.54
C LYS A 620 19.87 7.40 -10.99
N ASP A 621 19.43 6.30 -11.57
CA ASP A 621 18.18 5.63 -11.20
C ASP A 621 18.25 4.95 -9.83
N ARG A 622 17.79 5.66 -8.80
CA ARG A 622 17.76 5.15 -7.42
C ARG A 622 16.89 3.90 -7.26
N TRP A 623 15.83 3.71 -8.06
CA TRP A 623 15.02 2.50 -8.02
C TRP A 623 15.82 1.29 -8.51
N TYR A 624 16.57 1.45 -9.59
CA TYR A 624 17.46 0.40 -10.09
C TYR A 624 18.55 0.05 -9.08
N LEU A 625 19.17 1.08 -8.49
CA LEU A 625 20.24 0.90 -7.50
C LEU A 625 19.75 0.14 -6.25
N GLU A 626 18.55 0.45 -5.75
CA GLU A 626 18.01 -0.29 -4.61
C GLU A 626 17.54 -1.70 -4.99
N ALA A 627 17.09 -1.94 -6.23
CA ALA A 627 16.76 -3.29 -6.69
C ALA A 627 17.99 -4.20 -6.81
N LEU A 628 19.11 -3.68 -7.35
CA LEU A 628 20.41 -4.36 -7.25
C LEU A 628 20.70 -4.71 -5.80
N GLY A 629 20.35 -3.77 -4.93
CA GLY A 629 20.58 -3.92 -3.55
C GLY A 629 19.83 -5.05 -2.86
N ILE A 630 18.52 -5.09 -3.09
CA ILE A 630 17.62 -6.16 -2.66
C ILE A 630 18.08 -7.51 -3.23
N GLY A 631 18.49 -7.53 -4.50
CA GLY A 631 19.00 -8.73 -5.17
C GLY A 631 20.25 -9.33 -4.54
N ALA A 632 21.07 -8.51 -3.88
CA ALA A 632 22.30 -8.93 -3.21
C ALA A 632 22.13 -9.24 -1.72
N ASP A 633 20.93 -9.10 -1.16
CA ASP A 633 20.66 -9.29 0.29
C ASP A 633 21.25 -10.60 0.83
N LYS A 634 22.04 -10.50 1.91
CA LYS A 634 22.81 -11.61 2.56
C LYS A 634 23.88 -12.26 1.68
N GLN A 635 24.13 -11.76 0.48
CA GLN A 635 25.10 -12.29 -0.50
C GLN A 635 25.99 -11.19 -1.08
N GLU A 636 26.06 -10.03 -0.43
CA GLU A 636 26.69 -8.81 -0.92
C GLU A 636 28.17 -9.02 -1.21
N GLU A 637 28.89 -9.74 -0.36
CA GLU A 637 30.31 -10.08 -0.56
C GLU A 637 30.58 -10.74 -1.91
N LYS A 638 29.79 -11.76 -2.23
CA LYS A 638 29.96 -12.56 -3.45
C LYS A 638 29.55 -11.78 -4.70
N PHE A 639 28.46 -11.01 -4.60
CA PHE A 639 27.88 -10.28 -5.73
C PHE A 639 28.72 -9.05 -6.05
N PHE A 640 29.16 -8.31 -5.04
CA PHE A 640 30.04 -7.16 -5.20
C PHE A 640 31.41 -7.57 -5.74
N ALA A 641 31.99 -8.68 -5.27
CA ALA A 641 33.23 -9.22 -5.83
C ALA A 641 33.11 -9.53 -7.33
N ALA A 642 32.03 -10.21 -7.75
CA ALA A 642 31.78 -10.52 -9.15
C ALA A 642 31.66 -9.25 -10.03
N TRP A 643 31.07 -8.17 -9.49
CA TRP A 643 31.04 -6.89 -10.19
C TRP A 643 32.42 -6.24 -10.31
N LEU A 644 33.22 -6.23 -9.26
CA LEU A 644 34.59 -5.71 -9.31
C LEU A 644 35.45 -6.43 -10.36
N ASP A 645 35.33 -7.76 -10.42
CA ASP A 645 36.00 -8.57 -11.44
C ASP A 645 35.52 -8.18 -12.85
N SER A 646 34.19 -7.99 -13.01
CA SER A 646 33.60 -7.62 -14.31
C SER A 646 34.05 -6.25 -14.83
N VAL A 647 34.38 -5.30 -13.92
CA VAL A 647 34.87 -3.97 -14.29
C VAL A 647 36.40 -3.88 -14.28
N SER A 648 37.12 -4.97 -13.99
CA SER A 648 38.59 -5.03 -13.96
C SER A 648 39.22 -3.90 -13.14
N GLY A 649 38.59 -3.54 -12.01
CA GLY A 649 39.04 -2.45 -11.14
C GLY A 649 38.65 -1.02 -11.59
N ASN A 650 37.99 -0.84 -12.74
CA ASN A 650 37.46 0.45 -13.19
C ASN A 650 36.13 0.83 -12.50
N TRP A 651 36.10 0.73 -11.17
CA TRP A 651 34.91 0.99 -10.37
C TRP A 651 34.63 2.49 -10.17
N ASN A 652 35.64 3.36 -10.28
CA ASN A 652 35.50 4.80 -9.95
C ASN A 652 34.90 5.63 -11.10
N THR A 653 33.81 5.14 -11.68
CA THR A 653 32.95 5.90 -12.61
C THR A 653 31.79 6.53 -11.83
N SER A 654 31.01 7.43 -12.45
CA SER A 654 29.83 7.98 -11.78
C SER A 654 28.85 6.91 -11.33
N ALA A 655 28.55 5.91 -12.18
CA ALA A 655 27.68 4.79 -11.81
C ALA A 655 28.33 3.85 -10.77
N GLY A 656 29.64 3.58 -10.89
CA GLY A 656 30.32 2.70 -9.96
C GLY A 656 30.45 3.29 -8.55
N ARG A 657 30.61 4.62 -8.40
CA ARG A 657 30.57 5.29 -7.09
C ARG A 657 29.24 5.12 -6.37
N GLU A 658 28.14 5.14 -7.10
CA GLU A 658 26.80 4.91 -6.57
C GLU A 658 26.60 3.44 -6.13
N ILE A 659 27.13 2.48 -6.88
CA ILE A 659 27.15 1.06 -6.49
C ILE A 659 28.00 0.85 -5.22
N VAL A 660 29.16 1.51 -5.13
CA VAL A 660 30.01 1.51 -3.93
C VAL A 660 29.27 2.11 -2.73
N TRP A 661 28.62 3.27 -2.91
CA TRP A 661 27.83 3.93 -1.87
C TRP A 661 26.70 3.05 -1.34
N ARG A 662 26.02 2.32 -2.22
CA ARG A 662 24.90 1.46 -1.82
C ARG A 662 25.36 0.15 -1.16
N SER A 663 26.56 -0.34 -1.47
CA SER A 663 27.02 -1.68 -1.10
C SER A 663 27.18 -1.88 0.41
N ARG A 664 26.74 -3.04 0.91
CA ARG A 664 26.96 -3.50 2.29
C ARG A 664 28.19 -4.41 2.44
N SER A 665 28.93 -4.64 1.36
CA SER A 665 30.11 -5.51 1.38
C SER A 665 31.31 -4.82 2.06
N THR A 666 32.09 -5.53 2.86
CA THR A 666 33.36 -5.04 3.42
C THR A 666 34.37 -4.68 2.33
N LYS A 667 34.24 -5.26 1.13
CA LYS A 667 35.07 -4.91 -0.04
C LYS A 667 34.85 -3.50 -0.57
N SER A 668 33.73 -2.84 -0.25
CA SER A 668 33.51 -1.45 -0.65
C SER A 668 34.23 -0.46 0.27
N VAL A 669 34.64 -0.87 1.48
CA VAL A 669 35.26 0.00 2.49
C VAL A 669 36.49 0.75 1.96
N PRO A 670 37.50 0.10 1.33
CA PRO A 670 38.65 0.83 0.80
C PRO A 670 38.28 1.85 -0.29
N MET A 671 37.21 1.59 -1.03
CA MET A 671 36.70 2.49 -2.07
C MET A 671 36.01 3.70 -1.44
N LEU A 672 35.19 3.49 -0.42
CA LEU A 672 34.56 4.55 0.36
C LEU A 672 35.62 5.46 1.01
N VAL A 673 36.66 4.89 1.63
CA VAL A 673 37.78 5.66 2.19
C VAL A 673 38.42 6.56 1.13
N LYS A 674 38.73 6.00 -0.05
CA LYS A 674 39.30 6.76 -1.17
C LYS A 674 38.39 7.91 -1.63
N LEU A 675 37.08 7.71 -1.63
CA LEU A 675 36.11 8.74 -2.01
C LEU A 675 35.99 9.84 -0.95
N ILE A 676 36.03 9.47 0.33
CA ILE A 676 35.96 10.41 1.47
C ILE A 676 37.21 11.30 1.52
N THR A 677 38.41 10.73 1.30
CA THR A 677 39.67 11.48 1.38
C THR A 677 40.08 12.18 0.09
N ALA A 678 39.30 12.05 -0.99
CA ALA A 678 39.56 12.75 -2.23
C ALA A 678 39.56 14.27 -2.01
N LYS A 679 40.64 14.93 -2.43
CA LYS A 679 40.83 16.39 -2.25
C LYS A 679 39.74 17.19 -2.95
N GLU A 680 39.34 16.76 -4.15
CA GLU A 680 38.38 17.45 -5.02
C GLU A 680 36.90 17.11 -4.72
N ALA A 681 36.61 16.19 -3.80
CA ALA A 681 35.23 15.80 -3.51
C ALA A 681 34.49 16.89 -2.71
N ALA A 682 33.26 17.20 -3.10
CA ALA A 682 32.42 18.15 -2.40
C ALA A 682 32.13 17.68 -0.95
N PRO A 683 32.03 18.58 0.04
CA PRO A 683 31.72 18.19 1.42
C PRO A 683 30.46 17.33 1.57
N ALA A 684 29.40 17.64 0.79
CA ALA A 684 28.17 16.86 0.80
C ALA A 684 28.35 15.40 0.33
N ASP A 685 29.25 15.17 -0.65
CA ASP A 685 29.58 13.82 -1.12
C ASP A 685 30.38 13.06 -0.05
N LYS A 686 31.32 13.73 0.61
CA LYS A 686 32.11 13.12 1.71
C LYS A 686 31.21 12.67 2.84
N ASP A 687 30.28 13.51 3.29
CA ASP A 687 29.28 13.16 4.29
C ASP A 687 28.46 11.93 3.89
N ARG A 688 28.06 11.88 2.61
CA ARG A 688 27.24 10.79 2.07
C ARG A 688 28.00 9.46 2.05
N TYR A 689 29.27 9.46 1.64
CA TYR A 689 30.11 8.25 1.67
C TYR A 689 30.47 7.86 3.12
N MET A 690 30.66 8.83 4.00
CA MET A 690 30.85 8.57 5.42
C MET A 690 29.62 7.89 6.02
N ARG A 691 28.42 8.36 5.67
CA ARG A 691 27.17 7.73 6.07
C ARG A 691 27.05 6.30 5.53
N ALA A 692 27.52 6.01 4.31
CA ALA A 692 27.49 4.65 3.79
C ALA A 692 28.35 3.67 4.61
N LEU A 693 29.47 4.10 5.18
CA LEU A 693 30.26 3.26 6.09
C LEU A 693 29.46 2.79 7.32
N ASP A 694 28.45 3.55 7.78
CA ASP A 694 27.62 3.14 8.92
C ASP A 694 26.90 1.81 8.66
N PHE A 695 26.55 1.53 7.39
CA PHE A 695 25.77 0.36 6.97
C PHE A 695 26.61 -0.89 6.70
N ILE A 696 27.93 -0.78 6.85
CA ILE A 696 28.86 -1.91 6.78
C ILE A 696 29.22 -2.32 8.21
N ASN A 697 29.34 -3.62 8.46
CA ASN A 697 29.76 -4.15 9.75
C ASN A 697 31.05 -4.93 9.56
N GLY A 698 31.92 -4.93 10.58
CA GLY A 698 33.15 -5.71 10.58
C GLY A 698 34.42 -4.87 10.85
N PRO A 699 35.55 -5.55 11.11
CA PRO A 699 36.82 -4.91 11.47
C PRO A 699 37.37 -4.01 10.35
N GLU A 700 37.05 -4.28 9.09
CA GLU A 700 37.48 -3.46 7.95
C GLU A 700 36.97 -2.03 8.05
N LYS A 701 35.71 -1.85 8.47
CA LYS A 701 35.13 -0.53 8.73
C LYS A 701 35.81 0.14 9.92
N GLU A 702 35.99 -0.57 11.01
CA GLU A 702 36.58 0.01 12.24
C GLU A 702 37.98 0.54 11.95
N GLN A 703 38.79 -0.22 11.20
CA GLN A 703 40.11 0.22 10.75
C GLN A 703 40.00 1.44 9.82
N ALA A 704 39.09 1.43 8.85
CA ALA A 704 38.89 2.57 7.96
C ALA A 704 38.54 3.87 8.71
N LEU A 705 37.75 3.79 9.78
CA LEU A 705 37.44 4.94 10.63
C LEU A 705 38.68 5.47 11.37
N VAL A 706 39.55 4.57 11.85
CA VAL A 706 40.83 4.93 12.48
C VAL A 706 41.74 5.62 11.46
N ASP A 707 41.86 5.08 10.25
CA ASP A 707 42.73 5.62 9.20
C ASP A 707 42.29 7.03 8.78
N ILE A 708 40.97 7.23 8.60
CA ILE A 708 40.37 8.55 8.32
C ILE A 708 40.64 9.54 9.46
N ALA A 709 40.47 9.13 10.72
CA ALA A 709 40.60 10.01 11.88
C ALA A 709 42.07 10.39 12.18
N THR A 710 43.02 9.48 11.92
CA THR A 710 44.44 9.68 12.22
C THR A 710 45.23 10.30 11.08
N GLY A 711 44.63 10.46 9.89
CA GLY A 711 45.33 10.92 8.70
C GLY A 711 46.36 9.91 8.19
N GLY A 712 46.22 8.63 8.54
CA GLY A 712 47.10 7.53 8.13
C GLY A 712 46.90 7.07 6.68
N LEU A 713 46.40 7.96 5.81
CA LEU A 713 45.95 7.67 4.43
C LEU A 713 46.80 8.36 3.37
#